data_AF-A0A202DN71-F1
#
_entry.id   AF-A0A202DN71-F1
#
_cell.length_a   1.000
_cell.length_b   1.000
_cell.length_c   1.000
_cell.angle_alpha   90.00
_cell.angle_beta   90.00
_cell.angle_gamma   90.00
#
_symmetry.space_group_name_H-M   'P 1'
#
loop_
_entity.id
_entity.type
_entity.pdbx_description
1 polymer ?
#
loop_
_entity_poly.entity_id
_entity_poly.type
_entity_poly.pdbx_seq_one_letter_code
_entity_poly.pdbx_strand_id
1 'polypeptide(L)'
;MVYASSSMAAESRPHLFILAGEVGMETLDEATHFTPIVQSALGKNSVVVVKSAKADQPIHKWYRDMRRTPATKQAQNAGVLFANTLHRDIAQAVSAHNLTSADDFETVNFIWMQGRSDATEELSEGYADRVKGLIRQMKLFHKRHDMNSVIVRINDHNHNDKHVGRIRDAQVNAVQDLLRVAWVNTDDLNGPENTLEFTEEGYKTLGERLAKKALELIEKAPKGKHLFILSGQSNMGNLNGPVYFNPYVEAFYGKHNVAIAKRDRGGRAISLWYKNWTSAKGETRKGNGGLYDMLMTEVKSKMAGQTFDTATFIWMQGESDSGPNSAPVYFESLKGVLKQLENDLGRTDFNVVIGRINNVNADKSPSWRLIREEQVRFANEWPSGAWVSTDDLWTKKTGVHMTRDGYRILGQRYAKQAIKLLAPHTGHSWDDRLNDMVPASRPLTDAQSVVEPISKSKEKSPKKNSGWSSIISTTKRPEWRYTSVTPVNDDYTLIEFWAKHFQLIDLPEALKGWYKPGFDDSSWKTGLGPIGQPMQDPKDNATFNSAWGDGNYLLMRTTFDMENLDYEAFRLRVLTRYGHMIYLNGHLIRSFPWYTGPGKYRPKPMNEDQTIYLKHGTNTLAVYANSVGEKPSEKRDAIIDVDLEGFKHADK
;
A
#
# COMPACT_ATOMS: atom_id res chain seq x y z
N MET A 1 0.54 -37.24 31.17
CA MET A 1 0.86 -35.80 31.19
C MET A 1 -0.05 -35.11 30.20
N VAL A 2 -1.00 -34.32 30.69
CA VAL A 2 -1.90 -33.51 29.88
C VAL A 2 -1.11 -32.25 29.51
N TYR A 3 -0.79 -32.06 28.24
CA TYR A 3 -0.29 -30.78 27.75
C TYR A 3 -1.46 -29.80 27.74
N ALA A 4 -1.49 -28.90 28.72
CA ALA A 4 -2.34 -27.73 28.68
C ALA A 4 -1.86 -26.84 27.52
N SER A 5 -2.62 -26.82 26.43
CA SER A 5 -2.48 -25.79 25.42
C SER A 5 -2.94 -24.48 26.05
N SER A 6 -2.01 -23.62 26.43
CA SER A 6 -2.33 -22.22 26.67
C SER A 6 -2.72 -21.61 25.33
N SER A 7 -4.00 -21.64 25.00
CA SER A 7 -4.54 -20.73 23.99
C SER A 7 -4.41 -19.32 24.57
N MET A 8 -3.30 -18.64 24.26
CA MET A 8 -3.33 -17.19 24.31
C MET A 8 -4.43 -16.78 23.34
N ALA A 9 -5.57 -16.32 23.86
CA ALA A 9 -6.58 -15.68 23.05
C ALA A 9 -5.84 -14.59 22.26
N ALA A 10 -5.88 -14.66 20.93
CA ALA A 10 -5.29 -13.63 20.10
C ALA A 10 -5.94 -12.29 20.51
N GLU A 11 -5.15 -11.37 21.08
CA GLU A 11 -5.63 -10.03 21.39
C GLU A 11 -6.27 -9.45 20.13
N SER A 12 -7.50 -8.93 20.26
CA SER A 12 -8.19 -8.36 19.11
C SER A 12 -7.37 -7.19 18.58
N ARG A 13 -7.07 -7.19 17.28
CA ARG A 13 -6.33 -6.10 16.65
C ARG A 13 -7.07 -4.77 16.84
N PRO A 14 -6.37 -3.65 17.10
CA PRO A 14 -7.02 -2.36 17.31
C PRO A 14 -7.60 -1.80 16.00
N HIS A 15 -8.50 -0.83 16.11
CA HIS A 15 -9.06 -0.04 15.02
C HIS A 15 -8.41 1.33 14.98
N LEU A 16 -7.91 1.74 13.81
CA LEU A 16 -7.31 3.05 13.59
C LEU A 16 -8.33 4.03 12.99
N PHE A 17 -8.45 5.21 13.59
CA PHE A 17 -9.19 6.35 13.06
C PHE A 17 -8.24 7.51 12.80
N ILE A 18 -8.19 7.97 11.55
CA ILE A 18 -7.30 9.05 11.10
C ILE A 18 -8.18 10.24 10.75
N LEU A 19 -8.16 11.27 11.58
CA LEU A 19 -8.91 12.52 11.42
C LEU A 19 -7.97 13.55 10.81
N ALA A 20 -8.13 13.86 9.53
CA ALA A 20 -7.22 14.74 8.80
C ALA A 20 -7.95 15.82 8.00
N GLY A 21 -7.27 16.95 7.75
CA GLY A 21 -7.91 18.05 7.05
C GLY A 21 -7.37 19.43 7.36
N GLU A 22 -8.22 20.42 7.19
CA GLU A 22 -7.96 21.84 7.49
C GLU A 22 -8.67 22.29 8.78
N VAL A 23 -8.90 23.59 8.92
CA VAL A 23 -9.37 24.29 10.13
C VAL A 23 -10.52 23.58 10.86
N GLY A 24 -11.55 23.10 10.17
CA GLY A 24 -12.67 22.43 10.84
C GLY A 24 -12.28 21.12 11.53
N MET A 25 -11.31 20.39 10.98
CA MET A 25 -10.77 19.19 11.64
C MET A 25 -9.77 19.55 12.75
N GLU A 26 -9.01 20.63 12.58
CA GLU A 26 -8.04 21.10 13.58
C GLU A 26 -8.76 21.56 14.86
N THR A 27 -9.84 22.32 14.71
CA THR A 27 -10.68 22.82 15.82
C THR A 27 -11.52 21.73 16.50
N LEU A 28 -11.85 20.65 15.80
CA LEU A 28 -12.61 19.54 16.38
C LEU A 28 -11.84 18.93 17.56
N ASP A 29 -12.45 18.94 18.75
CA ASP A 29 -11.98 18.15 19.90
C ASP A 29 -12.44 16.69 19.74
N GLU A 30 -11.58 15.87 19.16
CA GLU A 30 -11.83 14.46 18.95
C GLU A 30 -11.88 13.67 20.26
N ALA A 31 -11.23 14.15 21.34
CA ALA A 31 -11.16 13.42 22.60
C ALA A 31 -12.50 13.42 23.32
N THR A 32 -13.30 14.49 23.15
CA THR A 32 -14.63 14.62 23.75
C THR A 32 -15.76 14.31 22.76
N HIS A 33 -15.63 14.71 21.49
CA HIS A 33 -16.74 14.64 20.53
C HIS A 33 -16.76 13.38 19.66
N PHE A 34 -15.65 12.66 19.52
CA PHE A 34 -15.52 11.51 18.60
C PHE A 34 -15.11 10.22 19.32
N THR A 35 -13.99 10.28 20.06
CA THR A 35 -13.31 9.12 20.66
C THR A 35 -14.20 8.32 21.61
N PRO A 36 -15.01 8.93 22.50
CA PRO A 36 -15.85 8.18 23.43
C PRO A 36 -16.88 7.29 22.70
N ILE A 37 -17.36 7.74 21.55
CA ILE A 37 -18.40 7.05 20.77
C ILE A 37 -17.81 5.79 20.12
N VAL A 38 -16.66 5.91 19.46
CA VAL A 38 -15.99 4.76 18.84
C VAL A 38 -15.45 3.78 19.89
N GLN A 39 -14.97 4.27 21.04
CA GLN A 39 -14.55 3.42 22.16
C GLN A 39 -15.73 2.68 22.79
N SER A 40 -16.89 3.31 22.89
CA SER A 40 -18.11 2.64 23.38
C SER A 40 -18.57 1.54 22.44
N ALA A 41 -18.36 1.68 21.13
CA ALA A 41 -18.79 0.70 20.13
C ALA A 41 -17.79 -0.45 19.94
N LEU A 42 -16.49 -0.17 20.00
CA LEU A 42 -15.43 -1.12 19.63
C LEU A 42 -14.57 -1.61 20.81
N GLY A 43 -14.77 -1.03 21.99
CA GLY A 43 -13.95 -1.29 23.18
C GLY A 43 -12.82 -0.29 23.34
N LYS A 44 -12.63 0.19 24.57
CA LYS A 44 -11.70 1.28 24.90
C LYS A 44 -10.24 0.99 24.50
N ASN A 45 -9.78 -0.23 24.72
CA ASN A 45 -8.39 -0.63 24.45
C ASN A 45 -8.15 -1.07 23.00
N SER A 46 -9.21 -1.06 22.17
CA SER A 46 -9.16 -1.50 20.78
C SER A 46 -9.27 -0.34 19.80
N VAL A 47 -9.09 0.91 20.26
CA VAL A 47 -9.24 2.11 19.42
C VAL A 47 -7.98 2.97 19.50
N VAL A 48 -7.47 3.35 18.34
CA VAL A 48 -6.40 4.33 18.17
C VAL A 48 -6.92 5.48 17.33
N VAL A 49 -6.85 6.70 17.85
CA VAL A 49 -7.27 7.92 17.15
C VAL A 49 -6.05 8.76 16.86
N VAL A 50 -5.93 9.23 15.61
CA VAL A 50 -4.86 10.11 15.13
C VAL A 50 -5.51 11.35 14.53
N LYS A 51 -5.27 12.51 15.12
CA LYS A 51 -5.63 13.80 14.51
C LYS A 51 -4.42 14.38 13.79
N SER A 52 -4.59 14.71 12.52
CA SER A 52 -3.54 15.23 11.63
C SER A 52 -4.13 16.30 10.70
N ALA A 53 -4.37 17.48 11.26
CA ALA A 53 -5.00 18.60 10.58
C ALA A 53 -4.10 19.84 10.64
N LYS A 54 -4.26 20.71 9.65
CA LYS A 54 -3.56 22.01 9.58
C LYS A 54 -4.40 23.03 8.82
N ALA A 55 -4.75 24.13 9.46
CA ALA A 55 -5.52 25.22 8.87
C ALA A 55 -4.86 25.79 7.60
N ASP A 56 -5.71 26.29 6.71
CA ASP A 56 -5.33 27.04 5.52
C ASP A 56 -4.39 26.28 4.57
N GLN A 57 -4.61 24.97 4.44
CA GLN A 57 -3.81 24.11 3.57
C GLN A 57 -4.65 23.49 2.44
N PRO A 58 -4.39 23.87 1.17
CA PRO A 58 -5.08 23.29 0.03
C PRO A 58 -4.71 21.82 -0.19
N ILE A 59 -5.61 21.04 -0.81
CA ILE A 59 -5.48 19.58 -0.96
C ILE A 59 -4.20 19.16 -1.68
N HIS A 60 -3.67 19.99 -2.59
CA HIS A 60 -2.44 19.65 -3.30
C HIS A 60 -1.24 19.50 -2.36
N LYS A 61 -1.23 20.12 -1.18
CA LYS A 61 -0.17 19.88 -0.18
C LYS A 61 -0.33 18.53 0.53
N TRP A 62 -1.55 17.99 0.59
CA TRP A 62 -1.88 16.69 1.17
C TRP A 62 -1.85 15.54 0.16
N TYR A 63 -1.79 15.85 -1.13
CA TYR A 63 -1.86 14.88 -2.21
C TYR A 63 -0.80 15.16 -3.27
N ARG A 64 -0.14 14.11 -3.77
CA ARG A 64 0.72 14.22 -4.95
C ARG A 64 0.18 13.33 -6.05
N ASP A 65 0.00 13.88 -7.25
CA ASP A 65 -0.42 13.06 -8.38
C ASP A 65 0.75 12.20 -8.87
N MET A 66 0.67 10.94 -8.48
CA MET A 66 1.65 9.92 -8.79
C MET A 66 1.23 9.10 -10.03
N ARG A 67 0.35 9.59 -10.91
CA ARG A 67 -0.21 8.75 -11.99
C ARG A 67 -0.26 9.41 -13.35
N ARG A 68 -0.58 10.71 -13.42
CA ARG A 68 -0.94 11.35 -14.70
C ARG A 68 -0.12 12.59 -15.00
N THR A 69 0.25 13.33 -13.97
CA THR A 69 0.88 14.63 -14.13
C THR A 69 2.38 14.53 -13.87
N PRO A 70 3.25 14.83 -14.85
CA PRO A 70 4.69 14.94 -14.61
C PRO A 70 4.97 15.82 -13.39
N ALA A 71 5.98 15.48 -12.59
CA ALA A 71 6.32 16.24 -11.39
C ALA A 71 6.57 17.73 -11.67
N THR A 72 7.03 18.07 -12.89
CA THR A 72 7.23 19.45 -13.36
C THR A 72 5.94 20.24 -13.56
N LYS A 73 4.80 19.57 -13.71
CA LYS A 73 3.47 20.18 -13.89
C LYS A 73 2.65 20.21 -12.58
N GLN A 74 3.23 19.79 -11.46
CA GLN A 74 2.61 19.85 -10.14
C GLN A 74 3.22 20.98 -9.32
N ALA A 75 2.48 21.47 -8.32
CA ALA A 75 3.01 22.43 -7.36
C ALA A 75 4.26 21.87 -6.67
N GLN A 76 5.27 22.71 -6.44
CA GLN A 76 6.55 22.26 -5.85
C GLN A 76 6.39 21.65 -4.44
N ASN A 77 5.36 22.08 -3.73
CA ASN A 77 4.97 21.62 -2.40
C ASN A 77 3.93 20.48 -2.43
N ALA A 78 3.66 19.87 -3.60
CA ALA A 78 2.66 18.83 -3.71
C ALA A 78 2.98 17.61 -2.83
N GLY A 79 2.01 17.17 -2.02
CA GLY A 79 2.15 16.08 -1.06
C GLY A 79 3.12 16.33 0.10
N VAL A 80 3.53 17.57 0.35
CA VAL A 80 4.44 17.90 1.46
C VAL A 80 3.85 17.61 2.85
N LEU A 81 2.55 17.88 3.05
CA LEU A 81 1.83 17.62 4.30
C LEU A 81 1.49 16.14 4.44
N PHE A 82 1.26 15.44 3.33
CA PHE A 82 1.19 13.98 3.38
C PHE A 82 2.45 13.40 3.99
N ALA A 83 3.61 13.81 3.48
CA ALA A 83 4.90 13.26 3.90
C ALA A 83 5.28 13.69 5.33
N ASN A 84 5.16 14.98 5.65
CA ASN A 84 5.71 15.54 6.87
C ASN A 84 4.73 15.57 8.05
N THR A 85 3.43 15.45 7.78
CA THR A 85 2.38 15.57 8.81
C THR A 85 1.58 14.28 8.86
N LEU A 86 0.72 14.00 7.87
CA LEU A 86 -0.20 12.86 7.90
C LEU A 86 0.51 11.51 8.09
N HIS A 87 1.48 11.23 7.23
CA HIS A 87 2.21 9.97 7.30
C HIS A 87 3.04 9.86 8.57
N ARG A 88 3.62 10.98 9.05
CA ARG A 88 4.38 11.02 10.29
C ARG A 88 3.49 10.67 11.47
N ASP A 89 2.33 11.32 11.59
CA ASP A 89 1.44 11.16 12.74
C ASP A 89 0.87 9.73 12.80
N ILE A 90 0.54 9.14 11.64
CA ILE A 90 0.14 7.72 11.56
C ILE A 90 1.29 6.80 11.98
N ALA A 91 2.51 7.04 11.51
CA ALA A 91 3.67 6.22 11.85
C ALA A 91 4.01 6.32 13.35
N GLN A 92 3.86 7.51 13.95
CA GLN A 92 3.99 7.70 15.40
C GLN A 92 2.92 6.92 16.16
N ALA A 93 1.68 6.90 15.70
CA ALA A 93 0.60 6.16 16.33
C ALA A 93 0.82 4.63 16.26
N VAL A 94 1.21 4.11 15.09
CA VAL A 94 1.64 2.70 14.90
C VAL A 94 2.73 2.35 15.92
N SER A 95 3.76 3.19 15.96
CA SER A 95 4.93 3.08 16.84
C SER A 95 4.57 3.11 18.35
N ALA A 96 3.66 4.01 18.76
CA ALA A 96 3.24 4.17 20.14
C ALA A 96 2.47 2.94 20.67
N HIS A 97 1.83 2.19 19.79
CA HIS A 97 1.09 0.97 20.12
C HIS A 97 1.91 -0.31 19.91
N ASN A 98 3.24 -0.19 19.76
CA ASN A 98 4.16 -1.31 19.48
C ASN A 98 3.75 -2.13 18.24
N LEU A 99 3.11 -1.48 17.27
CA LEU A 99 2.77 -2.04 15.98
C LEU A 99 3.89 -1.72 14.98
N THR A 100 3.96 -2.51 13.90
CA THR A 100 4.96 -2.37 12.84
C THR A 100 4.42 -1.60 11.64
N SER A 101 3.13 -1.74 11.36
CA SER A 101 2.50 -1.08 10.22
C SER A 101 1.00 -0.85 10.42
N ALA A 102 0.36 -0.22 9.43
CA ALA A 102 -1.08 -0.11 9.39
C ALA A 102 -1.80 -1.46 9.15
N ASP A 103 -1.04 -2.50 8.77
CA ASP A 103 -1.57 -3.85 8.57
C ASP A 103 -1.87 -4.55 9.91
N ASP A 104 -1.26 -4.11 11.00
CA ASP A 104 -1.52 -4.67 12.33
C ASP A 104 -2.89 -4.27 12.91
N PHE A 105 -3.57 -3.29 12.31
CA PHE A 105 -4.92 -2.88 12.71
C PHE A 105 -5.99 -3.76 12.08
N GLU A 106 -7.10 -3.97 12.79
CA GLU A 106 -8.29 -4.65 12.26
C GLU A 106 -8.92 -3.82 11.13
N THR A 107 -9.22 -2.54 11.40
CA THR A 107 -9.72 -1.60 10.39
C THR A 107 -8.90 -0.31 10.40
N VAL A 108 -8.75 0.32 9.23
CA VAL A 108 -8.29 1.70 9.11
C VAL A 108 -9.40 2.57 8.54
N ASN A 109 -9.69 3.68 9.21
CA ASN A 109 -10.78 4.58 8.91
C ASN A 109 -10.22 5.99 8.70
N PHE A 110 -10.26 6.49 7.47
CA PHE A 110 -9.74 7.80 7.08
C PHE A 110 -10.86 8.83 6.97
N ILE A 111 -10.84 9.82 7.85
CA ILE A 111 -11.84 10.88 7.91
C ILE A 111 -11.19 12.17 7.42
N TRP A 112 -11.78 12.77 6.40
CA TRP A 112 -11.18 13.90 5.67
C TRP A 112 -12.12 15.10 5.62
N MET A 113 -11.67 16.24 6.17
CA MET A 113 -12.39 17.52 6.10
C MET A 113 -11.48 18.62 5.56
N GLN A 114 -11.65 18.97 4.30
CA GLN A 114 -10.88 20.03 3.65
C GLN A 114 -11.66 20.55 2.45
N GLY A 115 -11.43 21.78 2.04
CA GLY A 115 -11.93 22.33 0.77
C GLY A 115 -12.10 23.84 0.78
N ARG A 116 -12.14 24.46 1.97
CA ARG A 116 -12.25 25.92 2.13
C ARG A 116 -11.02 26.62 1.59
N SER A 117 -9.82 26.14 1.89
CA SER A 117 -8.61 26.75 1.33
C SER A 117 -8.57 26.65 -0.19
N ASP A 118 -8.99 25.54 -0.79
CA ASP A 118 -9.08 25.41 -2.25
C ASP A 118 -10.16 26.32 -2.85
N ALA A 119 -11.25 26.60 -2.13
CA ALA A 119 -12.23 27.58 -2.59
C ALA A 119 -11.65 29.00 -2.56
N THR A 120 -11.02 29.39 -1.44
CA THR A 120 -10.40 30.72 -1.27
C THR A 120 -9.24 30.96 -2.23
N GLU A 121 -8.44 29.93 -2.53
CA GLU A 121 -7.32 30.01 -3.48
C GLU A 121 -7.75 29.77 -4.94
N GLU A 122 -9.06 29.68 -5.23
CA GLU A 122 -9.63 29.40 -6.56
C GLU A 122 -9.19 28.05 -7.19
N LEU A 123 -8.69 27.11 -6.38
CA LEU A 123 -8.17 25.79 -6.79
C LEU A 123 -9.24 24.70 -6.94
N SER A 124 -10.52 25.09 -6.97
CA SER A 124 -11.67 24.18 -7.08
C SER A 124 -11.69 23.26 -8.32
N GLU A 125 -10.99 23.60 -9.40
CA GLU A 125 -10.93 22.77 -10.60
C GLU A 125 -10.10 21.50 -10.35
N GLY A 126 -10.66 20.34 -10.73
CA GLY A 126 -10.02 19.04 -10.50
C GLY A 126 -10.02 18.57 -9.04
N TYR A 127 -10.74 19.25 -8.14
CA TYR A 127 -10.77 18.91 -6.71
C TYR A 127 -11.23 17.46 -6.46
N ALA A 128 -12.31 17.01 -7.12
CA ALA A 128 -12.81 15.65 -7.02
C ALA A 128 -11.72 14.59 -7.33
N ASP A 129 -10.93 14.82 -8.38
CA ASP A 129 -9.84 13.92 -8.76
C ASP A 129 -8.72 13.90 -7.72
N ARG A 130 -8.44 15.04 -7.07
CA ARG A 130 -7.47 15.11 -5.97
C ARG A 130 -7.96 14.39 -4.72
N VAL A 131 -9.25 14.48 -4.38
CA VAL A 131 -9.85 13.68 -3.28
C VAL A 131 -9.77 12.19 -3.58
N LYS A 132 -10.23 11.75 -4.77
CA LYS A 132 -10.09 10.35 -5.23
C LYS A 132 -8.62 9.91 -5.21
N GLY A 133 -7.71 10.80 -5.62
CA GLY A 133 -6.27 10.60 -5.60
C GLY A 133 -5.68 10.42 -4.20
N LEU A 134 -6.11 11.24 -3.23
CA LEU A 134 -5.71 11.17 -1.83
C LEU A 134 -6.16 9.87 -1.17
N ILE A 135 -7.44 9.52 -1.27
CA ILE A 135 -7.98 8.25 -0.73
C ILE A 135 -7.18 7.08 -1.30
N ARG A 136 -6.93 7.09 -2.60
CA ARG A 136 -6.16 6.04 -3.26
C ARG A 136 -4.70 6.00 -2.78
N GLN A 137 -4.07 7.16 -2.62
CA GLN A 137 -2.72 7.26 -2.07
C GLN A 137 -2.68 6.67 -0.67
N MET A 138 -3.65 6.99 0.20
CA MET A 138 -3.77 6.39 1.54
C MET A 138 -3.88 4.87 1.49
N LYS A 139 -4.79 4.32 0.68
CA LYS A 139 -4.99 2.87 0.52
C LYS A 139 -3.71 2.15 0.09
N LEU A 140 -3.04 2.67 -0.94
CA LEU A 140 -1.82 2.07 -1.49
C LEU A 140 -0.64 2.20 -0.55
N PHE A 141 -0.46 3.39 0.02
CA PHE A 141 0.70 3.71 0.85
C PHE A 141 0.69 2.91 2.15
N HIS A 142 -0.49 2.72 2.74
CA HIS A 142 -0.67 1.93 3.95
C HIS A 142 -0.98 0.45 3.70
N LYS A 143 -1.07 0.01 2.44
CA LYS A 143 -1.44 -1.37 2.06
C LYS A 143 -2.79 -1.83 2.63
N ARG A 144 -3.71 -0.87 2.81
CA ARG A 144 -5.06 -1.06 3.34
C ARG A 144 -6.08 -0.75 2.26
N HIS A 145 -6.25 -1.68 1.33
CA HIS A 145 -7.23 -1.57 0.25
C HIS A 145 -8.68 -1.52 0.75
N ASP A 146 -8.90 -2.10 1.93
CA ASP A 146 -10.12 -2.13 2.72
C ASP A 146 -10.35 -0.89 3.59
N MET A 147 -9.48 0.13 3.50
CA MET A 147 -9.64 1.37 4.26
C MET A 147 -11.01 2.01 4.00
N ASN A 148 -11.72 2.29 5.07
CA ASN A 148 -12.96 3.06 5.06
C ASN A 148 -12.63 4.55 4.96
N SER A 149 -13.44 5.33 4.25
CA SER A 149 -13.25 6.78 4.20
C SER A 149 -14.54 7.57 4.41
N VAL A 150 -14.47 8.62 5.22
CA VAL A 150 -15.58 9.55 5.45
C VAL A 150 -15.14 10.94 5.00
N ILE A 151 -15.80 11.46 3.97
CA ILE A 151 -15.52 12.81 3.45
C ILE A 151 -16.52 13.80 4.05
N VAL A 152 -16.01 14.86 4.66
CA VAL A 152 -16.84 15.91 5.23
C VAL A 152 -17.06 16.97 4.16
N ARG A 153 -18.33 17.19 3.79
CA ARG A 153 -18.67 18.31 2.91
C ARG A 153 -18.39 19.60 3.68
N ILE A 154 -17.69 20.57 3.07
CA ILE A 154 -17.57 21.91 3.67
C ILE A 154 -18.97 22.50 3.81
N ASN A 155 -19.21 23.35 4.82
CA ASN A 155 -20.55 23.87 5.08
C ASN A 155 -21.05 24.82 3.97
N ASP A 156 -22.29 25.29 4.05
CA ASP A 156 -22.93 26.10 3.00
C ASP A 156 -22.72 27.61 3.18
N HIS A 157 -21.86 28.03 4.10
CA HIS A 157 -21.41 29.42 4.17
C HIS A 157 -20.84 29.84 2.81
N ASN A 158 -21.40 30.93 2.28
CA ASN A 158 -21.10 31.48 0.96
C ASN A 158 -21.26 30.48 -0.21
N HIS A 159 -22.26 29.60 -0.17
CA HIS A 159 -22.47 28.59 -1.24
C HIS A 159 -22.74 29.16 -2.63
N ASN A 160 -23.13 30.44 -2.74
CA ASN A 160 -23.30 31.13 -4.02
C ASN A 160 -21.96 31.44 -4.71
N ASP A 161 -20.85 31.39 -3.97
CA ASP A 161 -19.52 31.45 -4.58
C ASP A 161 -19.27 30.20 -5.45
N LYS A 162 -18.83 30.44 -6.69
CA LYS A 162 -18.64 29.38 -7.69
C LYS A 162 -17.62 28.32 -7.26
N HIS A 163 -16.60 28.71 -6.50
CA HIS A 163 -15.56 27.80 -6.02
C HIS A 163 -16.05 26.98 -4.83
N VAL A 164 -16.75 27.62 -3.88
CA VAL A 164 -17.41 26.92 -2.76
C VAL A 164 -18.42 25.89 -3.27
N GLY A 165 -19.32 26.29 -4.18
CA GLY A 165 -20.30 25.38 -4.78
C GLY A 165 -19.64 24.19 -5.47
N ARG A 166 -18.61 24.45 -6.30
CA ARG A 166 -17.87 23.39 -7.00
C ARG A 166 -17.18 22.42 -6.04
N ILE A 167 -16.55 22.90 -4.96
CA ILE A 167 -15.93 22.05 -3.94
C ILE A 167 -17.00 21.18 -3.25
N ARG A 168 -18.11 21.78 -2.83
CA ARG A 168 -19.22 21.08 -2.17
C ARG A 168 -19.78 19.96 -3.02
N ASP A 169 -19.98 20.19 -4.31
CA ASP A 169 -20.45 19.18 -5.25
C ASP A 169 -19.37 18.12 -5.50
N ALA A 170 -18.11 18.53 -5.64
CA ALA A 170 -16.98 17.63 -5.80
C ALA A 170 -16.83 16.67 -4.61
N GLN A 171 -17.03 17.10 -3.37
CA GLN A 171 -16.91 16.25 -2.18
C GLN A 171 -17.99 15.17 -2.12
N VAL A 172 -19.19 15.45 -2.63
CA VAL A 172 -20.28 14.47 -2.71
C VAL A 172 -20.09 13.54 -3.91
N ASN A 173 -19.83 14.11 -5.09
CA ASN A 173 -19.68 13.34 -6.33
C ASN A 173 -18.40 12.48 -6.33
N ALA A 174 -17.32 12.94 -5.71
CA ALA A 174 -16.07 12.18 -5.65
C ALA A 174 -16.21 10.85 -4.92
N VAL A 175 -17.18 10.73 -4.02
CA VAL A 175 -17.31 9.55 -3.14
C VAL A 175 -18.39 8.56 -3.57
N GLN A 176 -19.37 8.99 -4.37
CA GLN A 176 -20.45 8.12 -4.84
C GLN A 176 -19.89 6.90 -5.59
N ASP A 177 -18.82 7.11 -6.37
CA ASP A 177 -18.15 6.09 -7.17
C ASP A 177 -17.04 5.32 -6.43
N LEU A 178 -16.92 5.43 -5.10
CA LEU A 178 -15.88 4.71 -4.35
C LEU A 178 -16.46 3.71 -3.35
N LEU A 179 -15.97 2.47 -3.41
CA LEU A 179 -16.28 1.45 -2.43
C LEU A 179 -15.69 1.81 -1.05
N ARG A 180 -16.47 1.59 0.02
CA ARG A 180 -16.14 1.91 1.41
C ARG A 180 -15.89 3.40 1.67
N VAL A 181 -16.59 4.25 0.93
CA VAL A 181 -16.54 5.69 1.14
C VAL A 181 -17.95 6.23 1.39
N ALA A 182 -18.06 7.09 2.39
CA ALA A 182 -19.28 7.84 2.70
C ALA A 182 -18.96 9.32 2.86
N TRP A 183 -20.00 10.14 3.00
CA TRP A 183 -19.85 11.55 3.31
C TRP A 183 -20.79 12.00 4.42
N VAL A 184 -20.46 13.14 5.03
CA VAL A 184 -21.25 13.79 6.09
C VAL A 184 -21.58 15.22 5.68
N ASN A 185 -22.83 15.62 5.92
CA ASN A 185 -23.30 16.99 5.71
C ASN A 185 -22.99 17.88 6.91
N THR A 186 -22.71 19.16 6.64
CA THR A 186 -22.37 20.17 7.66
C THR A 186 -23.16 21.48 7.53
N ASP A 187 -24.11 21.55 6.60
CA ASP A 187 -24.88 22.77 6.31
C ASP A 187 -25.66 23.31 7.52
N ASP A 188 -26.04 22.42 8.45
CA ASP A 188 -26.78 22.77 9.66
C ASP A 188 -25.89 23.02 10.88
N LEU A 189 -24.56 23.13 10.70
CA LEU A 189 -23.60 23.27 11.80
C LEU A 189 -23.01 24.67 11.94
N ASN A 190 -23.40 25.59 11.05
CA ASN A 190 -22.84 26.93 10.96
C ASN A 190 -23.11 27.76 12.22
N GLY A 191 -22.29 28.78 12.42
CA GLY A 191 -22.49 29.75 13.47
C GLY A 191 -23.71 30.65 13.21
N PRO A 192 -24.05 31.51 14.19
CA PRO A 192 -25.15 32.45 14.09
C PRO A 192 -25.08 33.26 12.79
N GLU A 193 -26.23 33.51 12.15
CA GLU A 193 -26.31 34.22 10.87
C GLU A 193 -25.52 33.55 9.72
N ASN A 194 -25.36 32.22 9.78
CA ASN A 194 -24.66 31.44 8.76
C ASN A 194 -23.18 31.81 8.63
N THR A 195 -22.48 32.03 9.74
CA THR A 195 -21.02 32.27 9.73
C THR A 195 -20.24 30.99 9.42
N LEU A 196 -19.01 31.15 8.92
CA LEU A 196 -18.16 30.04 8.47
C LEU A 196 -17.80 29.06 9.60
N GLU A 197 -17.54 29.58 10.80
CA GLU A 197 -17.15 28.81 11.97
C GLU A 197 -18.34 28.04 12.55
N PHE A 198 -18.11 26.80 12.98
CA PHE A 198 -19.15 26.04 13.66
C PHE A 198 -19.33 26.51 15.10
N THR A 199 -20.55 26.36 15.62
CA THR A 199 -20.78 26.52 17.07
C THR A 199 -20.12 25.38 17.85
N GLU A 200 -19.98 25.54 19.17
CA GLU A 200 -19.50 24.47 20.06
C GLU A 200 -20.36 23.20 19.92
N GLU A 201 -21.69 23.34 19.96
CA GLU A 201 -22.63 22.22 19.72
C GLU A 201 -22.53 21.70 18.28
N GLY A 202 -22.20 22.56 17.31
CA GLY A 202 -21.92 22.20 15.93
C GLY A 202 -20.71 21.26 15.80
N TYR A 203 -19.59 21.57 16.48
CA TYR A 203 -18.41 20.71 16.52
C TYR A 203 -18.68 19.38 17.23
N LYS A 204 -19.45 19.40 18.33
CA LYS A 204 -19.89 18.18 19.00
C LYS A 204 -20.73 17.30 18.07
N THR A 205 -21.74 17.90 17.41
CA THR A 205 -22.59 17.22 16.42
C THR A 205 -21.77 16.67 15.25
N LEU A 206 -20.76 17.42 14.77
CA LEU A 206 -19.83 16.95 13.75
C LEU A 206 -19.10 15.69 14.22
N GLY A 207 -18.44 15.73 15.39
CA GLY A 207 -17.72 14.58 15.96
C GLY A 207 -18.61 13.34 16.06
N GLU A 208 -19.85 13.50 16.52
CA GLU A 208 -20.82 12.41 16.57
C GLU A 208 -21.15 11.83 15.20
N ARG A 209 -21.39 12.68 14.20
CA ARG A 209 -21.70 12.26 12.82
C ARG A 209 -20.54 11.50 12.20
N LEU A 210 -19.31 11.99 12.40
CA LEU A 210 -18.11 11.34 11.89
C LEU A 210 -17.93 9.95 12.52
N ALA A 211 -18.09 9.84 13.83
CA ALA A 211 -17.98 8.57 14.55
C ALA A 211 -19.04 7.57 14.07
N LYS A 212 -20.31 7.98 14.06
CA LYS A 212 -21.44 7.15 13.61
C LYS A 212 -21.24 6.69 12.16
N LYS A 213 -20.80 7.58 11.26
CA LYS A 213 -20.60 7.23 9.85
C LYS A 213 -19.42 6.28 9.64
N ALA A 214 -18.33 6.45 10.40
CA ALA A 214 -17.20 5.54 10.35
C ALA A 214 -17.59 4.13 10.87
N LEU A 215 -18.33 4.06 11.98
CA LEU A 215 -18.85 2.80 12.53
C LEU A 215 -19.82 2.11 11.57
N GLU A 216 -20.69 2.86 10.89
CA GLU A 216 -21.59 2.31 9.86
C GLU A 216 -20.80 1.65 8.71
N LEU A 217 -19.68 2.24 8.28
CA LEU A 217 -18.82 1.64 7.25
C LEU A 217 -18.11 0.36 7.74
N ILE A 218 -17.71 0.31 9.02
CA ILE A 218 -17.15 -0.89 9.64
C ILE A 218 -18.20 -2.00 9.70
N GLU A 219 -19.43 -1.68 10.13
CA GLU A 219 -20.51 -2.65 10.29
C GLU A 219 -20.96 -3.24 8.95
N LYS A 220 -21.06 -2.41 7.90
CA LYS A 220 -21.46 -2.82 6.54
C LYS A 220 -20.40 -3.58 5.78
N ALA A 221 -19.17 -3.69 6.31
CA ALA A 221 -18.11 -4.45 5.69
C ALA A 221 -18.53 -5.93 5.54
N PRO A 222 -18.32 -6.55 4.37
CA PRO A 222 -18.51 -7.98 4.20
C PRO A 222 -17.75 -8.78 5.27
N LYS A 223 -18.43 -9.75 5.87
CA LYS A 223 -17.90 -10.62 6.92
C LYS A 223 -17.53 -12.00 6.37
N GLY A 224 -16.73 -12.73 7.14
CA GLY A 224 -16.30 -14.10 6.83
C GLY A 224 -14.84 -14.16 6.38
N LYS A 225 -14.25 -15.36 6.45
CA LYS A 225 -12.91 -15.66 5.99
C LYS A 225 -12.95 -16.40 4.65
N HIS A 226 -12.20 -15.89 3.68
CA HIS A 226 -12.21 -16.34 2.29
C HIS A 226 -10.83 -16.82 1.86
N LEU A 227 -10.74 -18.08 1.43
CA LEU A 227 -9.53 -18.66 0.87
C LEU A 227 -9.56 -18.57 -0.67
N PHE A 228 -8.54 -17.98 -1.28
CA PHE A 228 -8.34 -17.97 -2.72
C PHE A 228 -7.11 -18.81 -3.07
N ILE A 229 -7.28 -19.77 -3.97
CA ILE A 229 -6.24 -20.69 -4.41
C ILE A 229 -5.99 -20.42 -5.90
N LEU A 230 -4.86 -19.79 -6.22
CA LEU A 230 -4.46 -19.45 -7.59
C LEU A 230 -3.45 -20.48 -8.10
N SER A 231 -3.76 -21.16 -9.22
CA SER A 231 -2.82 -22.12 -9.80
C SER A 231 -2.84 -22.19 -11.32
N GLY A 232 -1.74 -22.66 -11.91
CA GLY A 232 -1.63 -22.85 -13.34
C GLY A 232 -0.20 -22.71 -13.87
N GLN A 233 -0.07 -22.33 -15.15
CA GLN A 233 1.25 -22.20 -15.81
C GLN A 233 1.70 -20.74 -15.99
N SER A 234 2.45 -20.44 -17.05
CA SER A 234 3.12 -19.15 -17.25
C SER A 234 2.20 -17.93 -17.17
N ASN A 235 0.98 -17.99 -17.71
CA ASN A 235 0.05 -16.87 -17.60
C ASN A 235 -0.45 -16.65 -16.16
N MET A 236 -0.62 -17.71 -15.35
CA MET A 236 -0.86 -17.57 -13.90
C MET A 236 0.39 -17.04 -13.18
N GLY A 237 1.58 -17.49 -13.57
CA GLY A 237 2.85 -17.00 -13.02
C GLY A 237 3.07 -15.52 -13.24
N ASN A 238 2.84 -15.07 -14.47
CA ASN A 238 2.95 -13.67 -14.87
C ASN A 238 1.80 -12.80 -14.31
N LEU A 239 0.69 -13.40 -13.88
CA LEU A 239 -0.31 -12.69 -13.08
C LEU A 239 0.28 -12.38 -11.70
N ASN A 240 0.72 -11.15 -11.57
CA ASN A 240 1.15 -10.56 -10.31
C ASN A 240 -0.08 -10.31 -9.41
N GLY A 241 -0.45 -11.31 -8.62
CA GLY A 241 -1.59 -11.29 -7.69
C GLY A 241 -1.65 -10.05 -6.79
N PRO A 242 -0.57 -9.72 -6.04
CA PRO A 242 -0.53 -8.55 -5.16
C PRO A 242 -0.85 -7.22 -5.83
N VAL A 243 -0.61 -7.10 -7.14
CA VAL A 243 -0.93 -5.89 -7.87
C VAL A 243 -2.32 -5.96 -8.50
N TYR A 244 -2.64 -7.09 -9.11
CA TYR A 244 -3.74 -7.17 -10.07
C TYR A 244 -4.96 -7.94 -9.55
N PHE A 245 -4.83 -8.70 -8.46
CA PHE A 245 -5.90 -9.52 -7.89
C PHE A 245 -6.18 -9.20 -6.42
N ASN A 246 -5.18 -9.34 -5.54
CA ASN A 246 -5.32 -9.19 -4.09
C ASN A 246 -6.02 -7.88 -3.69
N PRO A 247 -5.66 -6.71 -4.27
CA PRO A 247 -6.28 -5.45 -3.88
C PRO A 247 -7.82 -5.49 -3.98
N TYR A 248 -8.36 -6.12 -5.02
CA TYR A 248 -9.81 -6.16 -5.24
C TYR A 248 -10.53 -6.99 -4.19
N VAL A 249 -10.02 -8.19 -3.88
CA VAL A 249 -10.65 -9.07 -2.89
C VAL A 249 -10.44 -8.55 -1.47
N GLU A 250 -9.28 -7.97 -1.16
CA GLU A 250 -9.01 -7.32 0.13
C GLU A 250 -9.89 -6.08 0.34
N ALA A 251 -10.04 -5.21 -0.68
CA ALA A 251 -10.92 -4.04 -0.56
C ALA A 251 -12.38 -4.42 -0.28
N PHE A 252 -12.81 -5.57 -0.77
CA PHE A 252 -14.16 -6.03 -0.56
C PHE A 252 -14.31 -6.69 0.81
N TYR A 253 -13.55 -7.73 1.10
CA TYR A 253 -13.72 -8.57 2.30
C TYR A 253 -12.96 -8.09 3.53
N GLY A 254 -11.99 -7.19 3.38
CA GLY A 254 -11.04 -6.84 4.43
C GLY A 254 -9.75 -7.66 4.30
N LYS A 255 -8.61 -7.03 4.58
CA LYS A 255 -7.30 -7.66 4.41
C LYS A 255 -7.13 -8.95 5.22
N HIS A 256 -7.63 -8.93 6.46
CA HIS A 256 -7.50 -10.04 7.42
C HIS A 256 -8.52 -11.17 7.23
N ASN A 257 -9.51 -10.92 6.37
CA ASN A 257 -10.55 -11.86 5.99
C ASN A 257 -10.20 -12.63 4.71
N VAL A 258 -9.04 -12.36 4.12
CA VAL A 258 -8.61 -12.94 2.85
C VAL A 258 -7.30 -13.69 3.06
N ALA A 259 -7.27 -14.96 2.66
CA ALA A 259 -6.03 -15.73 2.52
C ALA A 259 -5.84 -16.15 1.08
N ILE A 260 -4.63 -15.97 0.56
CA ILE A 260 -4.32 -16.25 -0.85
C ILE A 260 -3.14 -17.20 -0.89
N ALA A 261 -3.36 -18.39 -1.46
CA ALA A 261 -2.33 -19.36 -1.78
C ALA A 261 -2.12 -19.36 -3.30
N LYS A 262 -0.87 -19.23 -3.75
CA LYS A 262 -0.55 -19.24 -5.18
C LYS A 262 0.54 -20.25 -5.49
N ARG A 263 0.31 -21.13 -6.47
CA ARG A 263 1.35 -21.98 -7.02
C ARG A 263 1.23 -22.13 -8.53
N ASP A 264 2.27 -21.75 -9.24
CA ASP A 264 2.34 -21.86 -10.69
C ASP A 264 3.72 -22.34 -11.17
N ARG A 265 3.77 -22.81 -12.41
CA ARG A 265 5.05 -23.07 -13.08
C ARG A 265 4.94 -23.01 -14.60
N GLY A 266 5.75 -22.14 -15.21
CA GLY A 266 5.77 -21.94 -16.66
C GLY A 266 6.03 -23.21 -17.48
N GLY A 267 5.28 -23.37 -18.57
CA GLY A 267 5.43 -24.46 -19.55
C GLY A 267 5.05 -25.85 -19.06
N ARG A 268 4.30 -25.96 -17.95
CA ARG A 268 3.96 -27.24 -17.32
C ARG A 268 2.53 -27.66 -17.66
N ALA A 269 2.38 -28.95 -17.96
CA ALA A 269 1.13 -29.61 -18.33
C ALA A 269 0.34 -30.08 -17.09
N ILE A 270 -0.99 -30.18 -17.20
CA ILE A 270 -1.93 -30.55 -16.13
C ILE A 270 -1.59 -31.87 -15.44
N SER A 271 -0.84 -32.76 -16.11
CA SER A 271 -0.31 -33.99 -15.51
C SER A 271 0.50 -33.75 -14.23
N LEU A 272 1.17 -32.60 -14.10
CA LEU A 272 1.91 -32.23 -12.89
C LEU A 272 1.01 -31.72 -11.75
N TRP A 273 -0.27 -31.47 -12.02
CA TRP A 273 -1.28 -31.09 -11.02
C TRP A 273 -2.21 -32.25 -10.70
N TYR A 274 -2.50 -33.15 -11.63
CA TYR A 274 -3.38 -34.29 -11.37
C TYR A 274 -2.58 -35.58 -11.11
N LYS A 275 -2.69 -36.12 -9.88
CA LYS A 275 -1.90 -37.30 -9.46
C LYS A 275 -2.19 -38.54 -10.32
N ASN A 276 -3.46 -38.75 -10.66
CA ASN A 276 -3.93 -39.91 -11.40
C ASN A 276 -4.01 -39.66 -12.91
N TRP A 277 -3.27 -38.68 -13.42
CA TRP A 277 -3.31 -38.34 -14.84
C TRP A 277 -2.82 -39.48 -15.74
N THR A 278 -3.58 -39.77 -16.79
CA THR A 278 -3.22 -40.67 -17.88
C THR A 278 -3.48 -40.00 -19.23
N SER A 279 -2.63 -40.23 -20.22
CA SER A 279 -2.84 -39.73 -21.58
C SER A 279 -4.06 -40.38 -22.24
N ALA A 280 -4.49 -39.84 -23.38
CA ALA A 280 -5.55 -40.45 -24.19
C ALA A 280 -5.24 -41.89 -24.66
N LYS A 281 -3.97 -42.32 -24.57
CA LYS A 281 -3.51 -43.68 -24.87
C LYS A 281 -3.29 -44.55 -23.62
N GLY A 282 -3.63 -44.05 -22.44
CA GLY A 282 -3.43 -44.74 -21.17
C GLY A 282 -2.01 -44.65 -20.60
N GLU A 283 -1.17 -43.73 -21.10
CA GLU A 283 0.21 -43.58 -20.64
C GLU A 283 0.27 -42.71 -19.37
N THR A 284 1.09 -43.10 -18.40
CA THR A 284 1.40 -42.29 -17.21
C THR A 284 2.72 -41.53 -17.39
N ARG A 285 2.96 -40.50 -16.57
CA ARG A 285 4.21 -39.73 -16.57
C ARG A 285 4.85 -39.76 -15.19
N LYS A 286 6.19 -39.85 -15.16
CA LYS A 286 6.96 -39.71 -13.93
C LYS A 286 6.77 -38.29 -13.37
N GLY A 287 6.41 -38.20 -12.09
CA GLY A 287 6.22 -36.93 -11.38
C GLY A 287 4.83 -36.32 -11.51
N ASN A 288 3.82 -37.10 -11.94
CA ASN A 288 2.42 -36.66 -11.87
C ASN A 288 2.08 -36.12 -10.48
N GLY A 289 1.32 -35.02 -10.44
CA GLY A 289 0.90 -34.37 -9.19
C GLY A 289 2.00 -33.65 -8.39
N GLY A 290 3.26 -33.63 -8.82
CA GLY A 290 4.33 -32.99 -8.05
C GLY A 290 4.13 -31.48 -7.81
N LEU A 291 3.53 -30.74 -8.76
CA LEU A 291 3.18 -29.33 -8.55
C LEU A 291 1.96 -29.14 -7.67
N TYR A 292 1.07 -30.13 -7.62
CA TYR A 292 -0.04 -30.12 -6.69
C TYR A 292 0.42 -30.31 -5.25
N ASP A 293 1.37 -31.20 -4.97
CA ASP A 293 1.89 -31.34 -3.60
C ASP A 293 2.50 -30.03 -3.11
N MET A 294 3.20 -29.30 -3.99
CA MET A 294 3.71 -27.95 -3.68
C MET A 294 2.58 -26.93 -3.47
N LEU A 295 1.51 -26.97 -4.28
CA LEU A 295 0.33 -26.13 -4.07
C LEU A 295 -0.30 -26.40 -2.70
N MET A 296 -0.42 -27.67 -2.30
CA MET A 296 -1.01 -28.04 -1.02
C MET A 296 -0.15 -27.62 0.17
N THR A 297 1.17 -27.55 0.03
CA THR A 297 2.04 -26.94 1.06
C THR A 297 1.68 -25.47 1.27
N GLU A 298 1.51 -24.70 0.19
CA GLU A 298 1.12 -23.27 0.28
C GLU A 298 -0.27 -23.11 0.90
N VAL A 299 -1.24 -23.92 0.44
CA VAL A 299 -2.62 -23.88 0.94
C VAL A 299 -2.66 -24.21 2.43
N LYS A 300 -2.03 -25.31 2.85
CA LYS A 300 -1.99 -25.71 4.27
C LYS A 300 -1.29 -24.67 5.15
N SER A 301 -0.24 -24.03 4.64
CA SER A 301 0.43 -22.93 5.33
C SER A 301 -0.52 -21.76 5.58
N LYS A 302 -1.27 -21.32 4.56
CA LYS A 302 -2.26 -20.24 4.70
C LYS A 302 -3.47 -20.63 5.57
N MET A 303 -3.76 -21.93 5.70
CA MET A 303 -4.81 -22.46 6.58
C MET A 303 -4.38 -22.73 8.01
N ALA A 304 -3.09 -22.66 8.33
CA ALA A 304 -2.61 -22.96 9.66
C ALA A 304 -3.26 -22.05 10.72
N GLY A 305 -3.92 -22.66 11.71
CA GLY A 305 -4.55 -21.94 12.82
C GLY A 305 -5.83 -21.18 12.50
N GLN A 306 -6.43 -21.37 11.32
CA GLN A 306 -7.68 -20.70 10.96
C GLN A 306 -8.60 -21.52 10.04
N THR A 307 -9.90 -21.29 10.17
CA THR A 307 -10.94 -21.84 9.29
C THR A 307 -11.41 -20.79 8.28
N PHE A 308 -11.98 -21.26 7.17
CA PHE A 308 -12.53 -20.40 6.11
C PHE A 308 -13.97 -20.77 5.82
N ASP A 309 -14.80 -19.74 5.69
CA ASP A 309 -16.22 -19.87 5.34
C ASP A 309 -16.39 -20.25 3.87
N THR A 310 -15.43 -19.88 3.01
CA THR A 310 -15.47 -20.17 1.57
C THR A 310 -14.08 -20.45 1.04
N ALA A 311 -13.99 -21.23 -0.04
CA ALA A 311 -12.78 -21.28 -0.87
C ALA A 311 -13.10 -21.14 -2.36
N THR A 312 -12.21 -20.43 -3.06
CA THR A 312 -12.31 -20.19 -4.51
C THR A 312 -11.03 -20.67 -5.19
N PHE A 313 -11.16 -21.60 -6.12
CA PHE A 313 -10.07 -22.07 -6.97
C PHE A 313 -10.04 -21.30 -8.28
N ILE A 314 -8.93 -20.61 -8.54
CA ILE A 314 -8.71 -19.80 -9.74
C ILE A 314 -7.62 -20.47 -10.56
N TRP A 315 -7.98 -20.91 -11.76
CA TRP A 315 -7.14 -21.76 -12.60
C TRP A 315 -6.83 -21.13 -13.94
N MET A 316 -5.55 -21.09 -14.34
CA MET A 316 -5.17 -20.75 -15.71
C MET A 316 -4.01 -21.58 -16.23
N GLN A 317 -4.37 -22.60 -17.00
CA GLN A 317 -3.43 -23.50 -17.65
C GLN A 317 -4.10 -24.18 -18.84
N GLY A 318 -3.32 -24.67 -19.80
CA GLY A 318 -3.82 -25.54 -20.88
C GLY A 318 -2.99 -25.44 -22.15
N GLU A 319 -2.15 -24.42 -22.25
CA GLU A 319 -1.29 -24.19 -23.42
C GLU A 319 -0.31 -25.36 -23.61
N SER A 320 0.24 -25.92 -22.52
CA SER A 320 1.11 -27.11 -22.56
C SER A 320 0.37 -28.44 -22.80
N ASP A 321 -0.96 -28.45 -22.78
CA ASP A 321 -1.79 -29.65 -23.01
C ASP A 321 -2.47 -29.65 -24.38
N SER A 322 -2.19 -28.65 -25.21
CA SER A 322 -2.74 -28.49 -26.56
C SER A 322 -2.12 -29.44 -27.61
N GLY A 323 -1.80 -30.68 -27.20
CA GLY A 323 -1.30 -31.75 -28.05
C GLY A 323 -2.28 -32.94 -28.12
N PRO A 324 -2.15 -33.82 -29.12
CA PRO A 324 -3.15 -34.85 -29.43
C PRO A 324 -3.34 -35.91 -28.33
N ASN A 325 -2.33 -36.15 -27.49
CA ASN A 325 -2.41 -37.12 -26.40
C ASN A 325 -2.91 -36.52 -25.06
N SER A 326 -2.92 -35.19 -24.94
CA SER A 326 -3.28 -34.47 -23.69
C SER A 326 -4.65 -33.80 -23.79
N ALA A 327 -4.95 -33.17 -24.92
CA ALA A 327 -6.19 -32.40 -25.08
C ALA A 327 -7.47 -33.24 -24.88
N PRO A 328 -7.58 -34.48 -25.39
CA PRO A 328 -8.80 -35.28 -25.20
C PRO A 328 -9.11 -35.65 -23.74
N VAL A 329 -8.11 -35.67 -22.86
CA VAL A 329 -8.26 -36.03 -21.43
C VAL A 329 -8.29 -34.80 -20.52
N TYR A 330 -8.26 -33.58 -21.08
CA TYR A 330 -8.09 -32.36 -20.31
C TYR A 330 -9.25 -32.09 -19.35
N PHE A 331 -10.49 -32.28 -19.80
CA PHE A 331 -11.69 -32.07 -18.98
C PHE A 331 -11.69 -32.95 -17.73
N GLU A 332 -11.49 -34.26 -17.89
CA GLU A 332 -11.42 -35.21 -16.77
C GLU A 332 -10.21 -34.95 -15.88
N SER A 333 -9.09 -34.48 -16.47
CA SER A 333 -7.91 -34.09 -15.69
C SER A 333 -8.20 -32.88 -14.79
N LEU A 334 -8.88 -31.85 -15.32
CA LEU A 334 -9.24 -30.65 -14.56
C LEU A 334 -10.24 -30.97 -13.45
N LYS A 335 -11.23 -31.81 -13.74
CA LYS A 335 -12.14 -32.37 -12.73
C LYS A 335 -11.38 -33.17 -11.67
N GLY A 336 -10.39 -33.95 -12.07
CA GLY A 336 -9.50 -34.68 -11.18
C GLY A 336 -8.72 -33.78 -10.22
N VAL A 337 -8.15 -32.67 -10.71
CA VAL A 337 -7.46 -31.65 -9.90
C VAL A 337 -8.40 -31.06 -8.84
N LEU A 338 -9.64 -30.74 -9.21
CA LEU A 338 -10.58 -30.19 -8.25
C LEU A 338 -11.03 -31.25 -7.24
N LYS A 339 -11.26 -32.49 -7.68
CA LYS A 339 -11.69 -33.56 -6.78
C LYS A 339 -10.64 -33.92 -5.72
N GLN A 340 -9.36 -33.88 -6.08
CA GLN A 340 -8.29 -34.07 -5.08
C GLN A 340 -8.19 -32.88 -4.12
N LEU A 341 -8.43 -31.64 -4.58
CA LEU A 341 -8.53 -30.47 -3.67
C LEU A 341 -9.68 -30.67 -2.68
N GLU A 342 -10.85 -31.09 -3.16
CA GLU A 342 -12.01 -31.39 -2.30
C GLU A 342 -11.68 -32.42 -1.23
N ASN A 343 -11.06 -33.53 -1.64
CA ASN A 343 -10.69 -34.62 -0.74
C ASN A 343 -9.63 -34.18 0.29
N ASP A 344 -8.57 -33.50 -0.15
CA ASP A 344 -7.45 -33.12 0.72
C ASP A 344 -7.82 -31.96 1.68
N LEU A 345 -8.82 -31.15 1.33
CA LEU A 345 -9.31 -30.05 2.16
C LEU A 345 -10.59 -30.40 2.93
N GLY A 346 -11.21 -31.55 2.63
CA GLY A 346 -12.43 -32.00 3.28
C GLY A 346 -13.64 -31.11 2.99
N ARG A 347 -13.71 -30.49 1.80
CA ARG A 347 -14.81 -29.58 1.42
C ARG A 347 -15.28 -29.85 -0.01
N THR A 348 -16.54 -29.57 -0.31
CA THR A 348 -17.17 -29.81 -1.64
C THR A 348 -17.83 -28.56 -2.24
N ASP A 349 -17.72 -27.44 -1.54
CA ASP A 349 -18.34 -26.14 -1.80
C ASP A 349 -17.39 -25.19 -2.55
N PHE A 350 -16.49 -25.70 -3.40
CA PHE A 350 -15.53 -24.86 -4.09
C PHE A 350 -16.20 -23.99 -5.14
N ASN A 351 -15.95 -22.68 -5.04
CA ASN A 351 -16.13 -21.77 -6.16
C ASN A 351 -14.98 -21.95 -7.14
N VAL A 352 -15.24 -21.84 -8.45
CA VAL A 352 -14.20 -22.02 -9.47
C VAL A 352 -14.24 -20.90 -10.49
N VAL A 353 -13.08 -20.31 -10.77
CA VAL A 353 -12.92 -19.35 -11.88
C VAL A 353 -11.83 -19.82 -12.84
N ILE A 354 -12.23 -20.15 -14.07
CA ILE A 354 -11.32 -20.61 -15.13
C ILE A 354 -10.90 -19.46 -16.04
N GLY A 355 -9.59 -19.25 -16.19
CA GLY A 355 -9.03 -18.44 -17.26
C GLY A 355 -8.91 -19.24 -18.54
N ARG A 356 -9.71 -18.90 -19.56
CA ARG A 356 -9.58 -19.54 -20.87
C ARG A 356 -8.23 -19.17 -21.47
N ILE A 357 -7.44 -20.14 -21.94
CA ILE A 357 -6.17 -19.83 -22.65
C ILE A 357 -6.47 -18.97 -23.87
N ASN A 358 -5.55 -18.08 -24.27
CA ASN A 358 -5.82 -17.09 -25.32
C ASN A 358 -6.06 -17.73 -26.70
N ASN A 359 -6.47 -16.94 -27.71
CA ASN A 359 -6.84 -17.47 -29.03
C ASN A 359 -5.70 -17.54 -30.04
N VAL A 360 -4.43 -17.35 -29.65
CA VAL A 360 -3.28 -17.22 -30.58
C VAL A 360 -3.15 -18.38 -31.57
N ASN A 361 -3.51 -19.59 -31.14
CA ASN A 361 -3.43 -20.83 -31.94
C ASN A 361 -4.79 -21.46 -32.24
N ALA A 362 -5.90 -20.82 -31.87
CA ALA A 362 -7.24 -21.41 -31.98
C ALA A 362 -7.65 -21.75 -33.43
N ASP A 363 -7.15 -20.97 -34.41
CA ASP A 363 -7.42 -21.19 -35.83
C ASP A 363 -6.50 -22.27 -36.44
N LYS A 364 -5.35 -22.54 -35.82
CA LYS A 364 -4.29 -23.40 -36.36
C LYS A 364 -4.22 -24.78 -35.71
N SER A 365 -4.72 -24.92 -34.48
CA SER A 365 -4.62 -26.16 -33.70
C SER A 365 -5.99 -26.60 -33.19
N PRO A 366 -6.52 -27.74 -33.71
CA PRO A 366 -7.74 -28.34 -33.17
C PRO A 366 -7.62 -28.66 -31.68
N SER A 367 -6.45 -29.12 -31.22
CA SER A 367 -6.22 -29.39 -29.79
C SER A 367 -6.27 -28.13 -28.94
N TRP A 368 -5.75 -27.00 -29.43
CA TRP A 368 -5.85 -25.71 -28.71
C TRP A 368 -7.30 -25.25 -28.59
N ARG A 369 -8.08 -25.42 -29.66
CA ARG A 369 -9.52 -25.14 -29.65
C ARG A 369 -10.26 -26.03 -28.66
N LEU A 370 -9.98 -27.34 -28.67
CA LEU A 370 -10.56 -28.30 -27.75
C LEU A 370 -10.28 -27.92 -26.29
N ILE A 371 -9.03 -27.58 -25.93
CA ILE A 371 -8.71 -27.12 -24.56
C ILE A 371 -9.57 -25.91 -24.16
N ARG A 372 -9.71 -24.92 -25.05
CA ARG A 372 -10.53 -23.73 -24.79
C ARG A 372 -12.01 -24.07 -24.58
N GLU A 373 -12.53 -25.01 -25.36
CA GLU A 373 -13.91 -25.50 -25.25
C GLU A 373 -14.10 -26.25 -23.92
N GLU A 374 -13.20 -27.16 -23.56
CA GLU A 374 -13.27 -27.93 -22.32
C GLU A 374 -13.12 -27.04 -21.07
N GLN A 375 -12.31 -25.97 -21.13
CA GLN A 375 -12.21 -24.98 -20.05
C GLN A 375 -13.53 -24.26 -19.78
N VAL A 376 -14.22 -23.83 -20.85
CA VAL A 376 -15.52 -23.16 -20.74
C VAL A 376 -16.59 -24.14 -20.29
N ARG A 377 -16.59 -25.35 -20.88
CA ARG A 377 -17.49 -26.43 -20.51
C ARG A 377 -17.36 -26.77 -19.03
N PHE A 378 -16.14 -26.98 -18.54
CA PHE A 378 -15.88 -27.26 -17.13
C PHE A 378 -16.44 -26.17 -16.22
N ALA A 379 -16.19 -24.91 -16.54
CA ALA A 379 -16.71 -23.78 -15.76
C ALA A 379 -18.24 -23.70 -15.78
N ASN A 380 -18.89 -24.03 -16.90
CA ASN A 380 -20.36 -24.00 -17.02
C ASN A 380 -21.03 -25.22 -16.34
N GLU A 381 -20.37 -26.38 -16.33
CA GLU A 381 -20.89 -27.60 -15.70
C GLU A 381 -20.65 -27.62 -14.18
N TRP A 382 -19.69 -26.84 -13.67
CA TRP A 382 -19.43 -26.76 -12.24
C TRP A 382 -20.49 -25.88 -11.54
N PRO A 383 -21.16 -26.35 -10.45
CA PRO A 383 -22.29 -25.63 -9.83
C PRO A 383 -22.00 -24.18 -9.44
N SER A 384 -20.79 -23.92 -8.92
CA SER A 384 -20.30 -22.57 -8.57
C SER A 384 -19.13 -22.18 -9.48
N GLY A 385 -19.28 -22.42 -10.78
CA GLY A 385 -18.25 -22.17 -11.79
C GLY A 385 -18.47 -20.88 -12.58
N ALA A 386 -17.36 -20.22 -12.90
CA ALA A 386 -17.31 -19.08 -13.82
C ALA A 386 -16.04 -19.15 -14.67
N TRP A 387 -16.00 -18.41 -15.77
CA TRP A 387 -14.79 -18.27 -16.58
C TRP A 387 -14.58 -16.84 -17.05
N VAL A 388 -13.34 -16.54 -17.43
CA VAL A 388 -12.95 -15.24 -17.98
C VAL A 388 -12.28 -15.41 -19.34
N SER A 389 -12.68 -14.55 -20.29
CA SER A 389 -12.03 -14.48 -21.60
C SER A 389 -10.68 -13.75 -21.50
N THR A 390 -9.75 -14.14 -22.37
CA THR A 390 -8.40 -13.56 -22.48
C THR A 390 -8.05 -13.11 -23.90
N ASP A 391 -9.03 -13.18 -24.82
CA ASP A 391 -8.82 -12.99 -26.26
C ASP A 391 -8.37 -11.56 -26.61
N ASP A 392 -8.71 -10.58 -25.77
CA ASP A 392 -8.37 -9.15 -25.90
C ASP A 392 -7.13 -8.73 -25.08
N LEU A 393 -6.47 -9.67 -24.41
CA LEU A 393 -5.41 -9.38 -23.42
C LEU A 393 -3.99 -9.59 -23.94
N TRP A 394 -3.82 -9.97 -25.21
CA TRP A 394 -2.53 -10.31 -25.82
C TRP A 394 -2.37 -9.64 -27.20
N THR A 395 -1.17 -9.69 -27.76
CA THR A 395 -0.86 -9.19 -29.11
C THR A 395 0.00 -10.20 -29.87
N LYS A 396 0.10 -10.09 -31.19
CA LYS A 396 1.02 -10.92 -32.00
C LYS A 396 2.47 -10.92 -31.46
N LYS A 397 2.92 -9.82 -30.84
CA LYS A 397 4.26 -9.72 -30.23
C LYS A 397 4.38 -10.54 -28.94
N THR A 398 3.33 -10.61 -28.14
CA THR A 398 3.34 -11.37 -26.86
C THR A 398 2.99 -12.84 -27.04
N GLY A 399 2.35 -13.20 -28.16
CA GLY A 399 2.06 -14.58 -28.54
C GLY A 399 1.15 -15.28 -27.52
N VAL A 400 1.64 -16.35 -26.90
CA VAL A 400 0.88 -17.11 -25.88
C VAL A 400 0.70 -16.36 -24.56
N HIS A 401 1.45 -15.28 -24.33
CA HIS A 401 1.39 -14.48 -23.11
C HIS A 401 0.58 -13.20 -23.30
N MET A 402 0.04 -12.67 -22.19
CA MET A 402 -0.65 -11.38 -22.18
C MET A 402 0.31 -10.19 -22.18
N THR A 403 -0.21 -9.01 -22.54
CA THR A 403 0.47 -7.74 -22.27
C THR A 403 0.42 -7.40 -20.78
N ARG A 404 1.20 -6.41 -20.34
CA ARG A 404 1.15 -5.90 -18.97
C ARG A 404 -0.25 -5.45 -18.57
N ASP A 405 -0.92 -4.67 -19.42
CA ASP A 405 -2.33 -4.29 -19.23
C ASP A 405 -3.27 -5.48 -19.28
N GLY A 406 -2.95 -6.47 -20.12
CA GLY A 406 -3.66 -7.73 -20.18
C GLY A 406 -3.73 -8.44 -18.83
N TYR A 407 -2.59 -8.57 -18.12
CA TYR A 407 -2.57 -9.16 -16.77
C TYR A 407 -3.31 -8.32 -15.74
N ARG A 408 -3.28 -6.98 -15.85
CA ARG A 408 -4.06 -6.09 -14.99
C ARG A 408 -5.56 -6.35 -15.14
N ILE A 409 -6.05 -6.38 -16.39
CA ILE A 409 -7.46 -6.65 -16.68
C ILE A 409 -7.82 -8.08 -16.29
N LEU A 410 -6.92 -9.05 -16.49
CA LEU A 410 -7.14 -10.43 -16.09
C LEU A 410 -7.37 -10.58 -14.59
N GLY A 411 -6.51 -9.97 -13.75
CA GLY A 411 -6.65 -10.02 -12.30
C GLY A 411 -7.97 -9.39 -11.83
N GLN A 412 -8.36 -8.26 -12.42
CA GLN A 412 -9.67 -7.64 -12.19
C GLN A 412 -10.83 -8.55 -12.59
N ARG A 413 -10.75 -9.22 -13.75
CA ARG A 413 -11.78 -10.18 -14.21
C ARG A 413 -11.90 -11.37 -13.27
N TYR A 414 -10.77 -11.92 -12.79
CA TYR A 414 -10.79 -12.99 -11.79
C TYR A 414 -11.45 -12.56 -10.49
N ALA A 415 -11.06 -11.42 -9.94
CA ALA A 415 -11.66 -10.89 -8.71
C ALA A 415 -13.16 -10.64 -8.89
N LYS A 416 -13.57 -10.08 -10.04
CA LYS A 416 -14.97 -9.86 -10.37
C LYS A 416 -15.80 -11.13 -10.38
N GLN A 417 -15.32 -12.20 -11.02
CA GLN A 417 -16.04 -13.46 -11.03
C GLN A 417 -16.04 -14.15 -9.66
N ALA A 418 -14.90 -14.13 -8.95
CA ALA A 418 -14.81 -14.72 -7.62
C ALA A 418 -15.77 -14.03 -6.64
N ILE A 419 -15.83 -12.70 -6.62
CA ILE A 419 -16.76 -11.94 -5.77
C ILE A 419 -18.22 -12.22 -6.15
N LYS A 420 -18.55 -12.33 -7.44
CA LYS A 420 -19.90 -12.70 -7.88
C LYS A 420 -20.32 -14.08 -7.38
N LEU A 421 -19.42 -15.08 -7.45
CA LEU A 421 -19.69 -16.43 -6.95
C LEU A 421 -19.86 -16.47 -5.43
N LEU A 422 -19.16 -15.59 -4.71
CA LEU A 422 -19.26 -15.48 -3.25
C LEU A 422 -20.47 -14.66 -2.79
N ALA A 423 -21.14 -13.92 -3.67
CA ALA A 423 -22.26 -13.04 -3.31
C ALA A 423 -23.43 -13.76 -2.59
N PRO A 424 -23.84 -14.98 -2.97
CA PRO A 424 -24.87 -15.72 -2.24
C PRO A 424 -24.47 -16.07 -0.80
N HIS A 425 -23.16 -16.22 -0.54
CA HIS A 425 -22.64 -16.54 0.80
C HIS A 425 -22.41 -15.30 1.66
N THR A 426 -22.10 -14.16 1.03
CA THR A 426 -21.68 -12.95 1.73
C THR A 426 -22.76 -11.87 1.77
N GLY A 427 -23.80 -11.98 0.94
CA GLY A 427 -24.83 -10.96 0.77
C GLY A 427 -24.38 -9.75 -0.07
N HIS A 428 -23.18 -9.79 -0.66
CA HIS A 428 -22.58 -8.66 -1.36
C HIS A 428 -22.11 -9.04 -2.77
N SER A 429 -22.60 -8.35 -3.79
CA SER A 429 -22.18 -8.55 -5.18
C SER A 429 -21.02 -7.65 -5.59
N TRP A 430 -20.40 -7.95 -6.73
CA TRP A 430 -19.41 -7.07 -7.35
C TRP A 430 -19.90 -5.63 -7.46
N ASP A 431 -19.01 -4.69 -7.14
CA ASP A 431 -19.24 -3.27 -7.21
C ASP A 431 -18.34 -2.66 -8.29
N ASP A 432 -18.92 -2.07 -9.33
CA ASP A 432 -18.14 -1.50 -10.45
C ASP A 432 -17.25 -0.32 -10.04
N ARG A 433 -17.47 0.26 -8.85
CA ARG A 433 -16.56 1.24 -8.23
C ARG A 433 -15.16 0.69 -7.96
N LEU A 434 -15.02 -0.64 -7.89
CA LEU A 434 -13.73 -1.30 -7.79
C LEU A 434 -12.86 -1.12 -9.04
N ASN A 435 -13.44 -0.84 -10.22
CA ASN A 435 -12.71 -0.76 -11.48
C ASN A 435 -11.55 0.28 -11.46
N ASP A 436 -11.63 1.28 -10.56
CA ASP A 436 -10.63 2.35 -10.44
C ASP A 436 -9.54 2.10 -9.37
N MET A 437 -9.60 0.97 -8.65
CA MET A 437 -8.64 0.64 -7.60
C MET A 437 -7.22 0.47 -8.10
N VAL A 438 -7.06 -0.24 -9.22
CA VAL A 438 -5.77 -0.45 -9.89
C VAL A 438 -5.77 0.42 -11.16
N PRO A 439 -4.82 1.37 -11.32
CA PRO A 439 -4.85 2.27 -12.47
C PRO A 439 -4.67 1.46 -13.75
N ALA A 440 -5.41 1.83 -14.79
CA ALA A 440 -4.97 1.53 -16.15
C ALA A 440 -3.54 2.06 -16.34
N SER A 441 -2.59 1.22 -16.76
CA SER A 441 -1.43 1.76 -17.45
C SER A 441 -1.97 2.27 -18.78
N ARG A 442 -2.25 3.56 -18.91
CA ARG A 442 -2.39 4.08 -20.27
C ARG A 442 -1.02 3.90 -20.93
N PRO A 443 -0.94 3.40 -22.17
CA PRO A 443 0.23 3.64 -22.98
C PRO A 443 0.43 5.17 -23.02
N LEU A 444 1.66 5.63 -22.85
CA LEU A 444 2.03 6.94 -23.38
C LEU A 444 1.67 6.87 -24.86
N THR A 445 0.61 7.56 -25.27
CA THR A 445 0.43 7.83 -26.69
C THR A 445 1.63 8.66 -27.12
N ASP A 446 2.28 8.28 -28.22
CA ASP A 446 3.45 8.92 -28.84
C ASP A 446 3.22 10.40 -29.26
N ALA A 447 2.15 11.04 -28.79
CA ALA A 447 1.80 12.42 -29.06
C ALA A 447 1.80 13.23 -27.76
N GLN A 448 2.99 13.53 -27.22
CA GLN A 448 3.26 14.70 -26.39
C GLN A 448 4.77 14.83 -26.12
N SER A 449 5.56 14.95 -27.19
CA SER A 449 6.96 15.36 -27.13
C SER A 449 7.18 16.61 -27.99
N VAL A 450 6.54 17.71 -27.62
CA VAL A 450 6.98 19.05 -28.04
C VAL A 450 6.71 20.01 -26.89
N VAL A 451 7.73 20.33 -26.10
CA VAL A 451 8.06 21.70 -25.67
C VAL A 451 9.57 21.74 -25.38
N GLU A 452 10.22 22.69 -26.03
CA GLU A 452 11.64 23.04 -25.97
C GLU A 452 12.16 23.42 -24.56
N PRO A 453 13.48 23.34 -24.34
CA PRO A 453 14.11 23.71 -23.08
C PRO A 453 14.09 25.23 -22.87
N ILE A 454 13.32 25.71 -21.90
CA ILE A 454 13.43 27.10 -21.43
C ILE A 454 14.71 27.25 -20.61
N SER A 455 15.44 28.29 -21.01
CA SER A 455 16.76 28.76 -20.64
C SER A 455 17.11 28.78 -19.15
N LYS A 456 18.40 28.52 -18.92
CA LYS A 456 19.19 28.76 -17.69
C LYS A 456 18.88 30.14 -17.08
N SER A 457 18.29 30.18 -15.89
CA SER A 457 18.47 31.31 -14.97
C SER A 457 19.60 31.00 -13.98
N LYS A 458 20.67 31.79 -14.06
CA LYS A 458 21.74 31.84 -13.07
C LYS A 458 21.27 32.75 -11.93
N GLU A 459 20.69 32.16 -10.88
CA GLU A 459 20.66 32.82 -9.58
C GLU A 459 21.79 32.26 -8.72
N LYS A 460 22.75 33.14 -8.40
CA LYS A 460 23.82 32.85 -7.46
C LYS A 460 23.20 32.67 -6.08
N SER A 461 23.15 31.42 -5.60
CA SER A 461 22.86 31.14 -4.19
C SER A 461 23.91 31.83 -3.29
N PRO A 462 23.52 32.39 -2.14
CA PRO A 462 24.46 32.92 -1.16
C PRO A 462 25.43 31.81 -0.67
N LYS A 463 26.65 32.19 -0.26
CA LYS A 463 27.65 31.25 0.30
C LYS A 463 27.05 30.46 1.48
N LYS A 464 26.82 29.15 1.30
CA LYS A 464 25.74 28.40 2.00
C LYS A 464 26.08 27.70 3.33
N ASN A 465 27.26 27.91 3.93
CA ASN A 465 27.71 27.10 5.08
C ASN A 465 28.35 27.87 6.26
N SER A 466 28.39 29.20 6.26
CA SER A 466 28.89 29.92 7.45
C SER A 466 27.92 29.74 8.62
N GLY A 467 28.41 29.33 9.79
CA GLY A 467 27.63 29.21 11.04
C GLY A 467 26.93 27.87 11.28
N TRP A 468 26.85 26.97 10.29
CA TRP A 468 26.30 25.62 10.47
C TRP A 468 27.40 24.60 10.79
N SER A 469 27.27 23.86 11.88
CA SER A 469 28.20 22.79 12.28
C SER A 469 27.46 21.51 12.64
N SER A 470 28.07 20.36 12.33
CA SER A 470 27.52 19.07 12.78
C SER A 470 27.55 18.99 14.30
N ILE A 471 26.44 18.55 14.85
CA ILE A 471 26.26 18.26 16.27
C ILE A 471 26.69 16.82 16.56
N ILE A 472 26.42 15.90 15.63
CA ILE A 472 26.73 14.47 15.79
C ILE A 472 28.25 14.24 15.69
N SER A 473 28.93 15.08 14.92
CA SER A 473 30.30 14.84 14.46
C SER A 473 31.12 16.12 14.54
N THR A 474 31.68 16.40 15.72
CA THR A 474 32.54 17.58 15.91
C THR A 474 33.96 17.39 15.33
N THR A 475 34.40 16.13 15.13
CA THR A 475 35.76 15.82 14.63
C THR A 475 35.87 14.62 13.66
N LYS A 476 34.90 13.70 13.59
CA LYS A 476 34.90 12.50 12.71
C LYS A 476 33.48 12.09 12.30
N ARG A 477 33.26 11.67 11.05
CA ARG A 477 31.94 11.23 10.52
C ARG A 477 31.21 10.31 11.51
N PRO A 478 29.87 10.40 11.61
CA PRO A 478 29.11 9.59 12.55
C PRO A 478 29.29 8.10 12.25
N GLU A 479 29.60 7.35 13.31
CA GLU A 479 29.55 5.90 13.31
C GLU A 479 28.11 5.44 13.58
N TRP A 480 27.65 4.49 12.79
CA TRP A 480 26.29 3.97 12.83
C TRP A 480 26.28 2.50 13.24
N ARG A 481 25.34 2.14 14.11
CA ARG A 481 24.86 0.77 14.27
C ARG A 481 23.76 0.52 13.25
N TYR A 482 23.84 -0.53 12.43
CA TYR A 482 22.86 -0.75 11.36
C TYR A 482 22.64 -2.22 11.02
N THR A 483 21.45 -2.50 10.48
CA THR A 483 21.10 -3.80 9.92
C THR A 483 20.20 -3.62 8.69
N SER A 484 20.35 -4.53 7.72
CA SER A 484 19.49 -4.56 6.55
C SER A 484 18.39 -5.61 6.72
N VAL A 485 17.17 -5.26 6.37
CA VAL A 485 15.98 -6.09 6.59
C VAL A 485 15.24 -6.33 5.27
N THR A 486 14.67 -7.52 5.13
CA THR A 486 13.69 -7.86 4.09
C THR A 486 12.34 -8.09 4.77
N PRO A 487 11.21 -7.66 4.20
CA PRO A 487 9.88 -7.89 4.78
C PRO A 487 9.64 -9.38 5.05
N VAL A 488 8.95 -9.70 6.14
CA VAL A 488 8.63 -11.10 6.54
C VAL A 488 7.68 -11.78 5.55
N ASN A 489 6.87 -11.01 4.82
CA ASN A 489 6.01 -11.47 3.74
C ASN A 489 6.40 -10.74 2.45
N ASP A 490 7.23 -11.38 1.62
CA ASP A 490 7.66 -10.87 0.31
C ASP A 490 6.69 -11.28 -0.82
N ASP A 491 5.43 -11.55 -0.48
CA ASP A 491 4.41 -11.87 -1.48
C ASP A 491 4.19 -10.68 -2.44
N TYR A 492 4.73 -9.48 -2.20
CA TYR A 492 4.35 -8.24 -2.87
C TYR A 492 5.31 -7.76 -3.95
N THR A 493 4.85 -7.80 -5.19
CA THR A 493 5.29 -6.85 -6.21
C THR A 493 4.33 -5.66 -6.20
N LEU A 494 4.83 -4.44 -6.17
CA LEU A 494 4.02 -3.23 -6.35
C LEU A 494 3.80 -2.99 -7.85
N ILE A 495 2.83 -2.14 -8.22
CA ILE A 495 2.90 -1.49 -9.54
C ILE A 495 4.27 -0.80 -9.58
N GLU A 496 5.12 -1.06 -10.59
CA GLU A 496 6.48 -0.48 -10.72
C GLU A 496 6.55 1.02 -10.35
N PHE A 497 5.48 1.76 -10.63
CA PHE A 497 5.34 3.16 -10.26
C PHE A 497 5.55 3.39 -8.74
N TRP A 498 4.95 2.57 -7.88
CA TRP A 498 5.03 2.69 -6.41
C TRP A 498 6.20 1.94 -5.78
N ALA A 499 6.87 1.05 -6.53
CA ALA A 499 8.03 0.28 -6.05
C ALA A 499 9.21 1.16 -5.61
N LYS A 500 9.25 2.42 -6.07
CA LYS A 500 10.29 3.40 -5.72
C LYS A 500 9.98 4.21 -4.46
N HIS A 501 8.83 4.00 -3.83
CA HIS A 501 8.39 4.75 -2.66
C HIS A 501 8.61 3.96 -1.38
N PHE A 502 9.00 4.68 -0.34
CA PHE A 502 9.25 4.11 0.97
C PHE A 502 7.94 3.71 1.62
N GLN A 503 7.94 2.54 2.22
CA GLN A 503 6.78 1.95 2.87
C GLN A 503 7.15 1.53 4.28
N LEU A 504 6.15 1.56 5.16
CA LEU A 504 6.22 0.82 6.42
C LEU A 504 6.05 -0.66 6.09
N ILE A 505 7.03 -1.46 6.49
CA ILE A 505 6.97 -2.93 6.35
C ILE A 505 6.75 -3.56 7.71
N ASP A 506 6.19 -4.76 7.68
CA ASP A 506 6.16 -5.61 8.86
C ASP A 506 7.60 -6.03 9.17
N LEU A 507 8.10 -5.56 10.31
CA LEU A 507 9.41 -5.90 10.82
C LEU A 507 9.32 -7.19 11.66
N PRO A 508 10.36 -8.04 11.64
CA PRO A 508 10.49 -9.12 12.62
C PRO A 508 10.29 -8.61 14.05
N GLU A 509 9.67 -9.43 14.91
CA GLU A 509 9.35 -9.07 16.30
C GLU A 509 10.55 -8.50 17.06
N ALA A 510 11.74 -9.09 16.85
CA ALA A 510 13.00 -8.66 17.47
C ALA A 510 13.45 -7.24 17.09
N LEU A 511 12.85 -6.64 16.05
CA LEU A 511 13.15 -5.29 15.58
C LEU A 511 12.06 -4.28 15.96
N LYS A 512 10.99 -4.67 16.67
CA LYS A 512 10.00 -3.70 17.16
C LYS A 512 10.64 -2.73 18.15
N GLY A 513 10.28 -1.45 18.04
CA GLY A 513 10.80 -0.39 18.91
C GLY A 513 12.27 0.00 18.67
N TRP A 514 12.90 -0.49 17.59
CA TRP A 514 14.32 -0.24 17.29
C TRP A 514 14.75 1.25 17.32
N TYR A 515 13.86 2.17 16.95
CA TYR A 515 14.13 3.61 16.91
C TYR A 515 14.13 4.30 18.29
N LYS A 516 13.70 3.60 19.36
CA LYS A 516 13.64 4.15 20.73
C LYS A 516 15.03 4.18 21.39
N PRO A 517 15.31 5.11 22.31
CA PRO A 517 16.48 5.04 23.19
C PRO A 517 16.50 3.72 23.97
N GLY A 518 17.69 3.18 24.25
CA GLY A 518 17.84 1.96 25.06
C GLY A 518 17.52 0.64 24.35
N PHE A 519 17.08 0.65 23.08
CA PHE A 519 16.98 -0.59 22.29
C PHE A 519 18.36 -1.24 22.12
N ASP A 520 18.42 -2.56 22.35
CA ASP A 520 19.65 -3.35 22.22
C ASP A 520 19.96 -3.65 20.75
N ASP A 521 20.91 -2.90 20.20
CA ASP A 521 21.47 -3.09 18.86
C ASP A 521 22.90 -3.65 18.89
N SER A 522 23.30 -4.29 20.00
CA SER A 522 24.65 -4.86 20.15
C SER A 522 24.98 -5.91 19.08
N SER A 523 23.96 -6.58 18.54
CA SER A 523 24.08 -7.55 17.44
C SER A 523 24.16 -6.92 16.04
N TRP A 524 23.96 -5.60 15.91
CA TRP A 524 23.97 -4.91 14.63
C TRP A 524 25.39 -4.60 14.15
N LYS A 525 25.53 -4.42 12.83
CA LYS A 525 26.81 -4.03 12.22
C LYS A 525 27.18 -2.62 12.66
N THR A 526 28.47 -2.31 12.67
CA THR A 526 28.99 -0.96 12.89
C THR A 526 29.70 -0.46 11.65
N GLY A 527 29.56 0.83 11.34
CA GLY A 527 30.31 1.44 10.25
C GLY A 527 30.05 2.93 10.07
N LEU A 528 30.95 3.59 9.35
CA LEU A 528 30.85 5.01 9.05
C LEU A 528 29.82 5.28 7.95
N GLY A 529 29.03 6.34 8.10
CA GLY A 529 28.19 6.86 7.02
C GLY A 529 29.02 7.53 5.91
N PRO A 530 28.55 7.58 4.64
CA PRO A 530 27.29 7.03 4.15
C PRO A 530 27.29 5.51 4.07
N ILE A 531 26.12 4.91 4.29
CA ILE A 531 25.87 3.48 4.11
C ILE A 531 25.22 3.27 2.75
N GLY A 532 25.72 2.36 1.92
CA GLY A 532 25.21 2.19 0.56
C GLY A 532 25.65 0.95 -0.20
N GLN A 533 25.26 0.90 -1.46
CA GLN A 533 25.68 -0.08 -2.47
C GLN A 533 26.25 0.64 -3.70
N PRO A 534 27.01 -0.02 -4.58
CA PRO A 534 27.47 0.59 -5.83
C PRO A 534 26.30 1.14 -6.65
N MET A 535 26.42 2.39 -7.11
CA MET A 535 25.41 3.03 -7.95
C MET A 535 25.43 2.43 -9.36
N GLN A 536 24.27 2.13 -9.94
CA GLN A 536 24.15 1.67 -11.34
C GLN A 536 24.17 2.83 -12.33
N ASP A 537 23.68 4.01 -11.95
CA ASP A 537 23.70 5.20 -12.81
C ASP A 537 25.11 5.84 -12.78
N PRO A 538 25.85 5.84 -13.90
CA PRO A 538 27.20 6.42 -13.97
C PRO A 538 27.23 7.93 -13.71
N LYS A 539 26.07 8.61 -13.73
CA LYS A 539 25.95 10.04 -13.40
C LYS A 539 25.84 10.30 -11.90
N ASP A 540 25.66 9.28 -11.06
CA ASP A 540 25.64 9.43 -9.62
C ASP A 540 27.02 9.17 -9.01
N ASN A 541 27.68 10.25 -8.57
CA ASN A 541 29.02 10.21 -7.99
C ASN A 541 29.00 9.97 -6.46
N ALA A 542 27.87 9.54 -5.90
CA ALA A 542 27.75 9.31 -4.47
C ALA A 542 28.57 8.09 -4.02
N THR A 543 29.53 8.30 -3.13
CA THR A 543 30.35 7.24 -2.53
C THR A 543 29.83 6.88 -1.13
N PHE A 544 30.02 5.62 -0.74
CA PHE A 544 29.65 5.10 0.58
C PHE A 544 30.88 4.51 1.29
N ASN A 545 30.87 4.55 2.62
CA ASN A 545 31.95 4.02 3.46
C ASN A 545 31.61 2.64 4.04
N SER A 546 30.32 2.34 4.19
CA SER A 546 29.84 1.06 4.74
C SER A 546 28.83 0.41 3.80
N ALA A 547 28.89 -0.91 3.67
CA ALA A 547 27.98 -1.65 2.79
C ALA A 547 26.58 -1.78 3.39
N TRP A 548 25.54 -1.52 2.59
CA TRP A 548 24.13 -1.61 2.99
C TRP A 548 23.73 -3.00 3.50
N GLY A 549 24.20 -4.07 2.84
CA GLY A 549 23.75 -5.44 3.09
C GLY A 549 22.66 -5.90 2.10
N ASP A 550 22.13 -7.11 2.31
CA ASP A 550 21.26 -7.81 1.36
C ASP A 550 19.77 -7.55 1.57
N GLY A 551 19.39 -6.65 2.48
CA GLY A 551 18.00 -6.25 2.73
C GLY A 551 17.50 -5.16 1.77
N ASN A 552 16.19 -5.11 1.55
CA ASN A 552 15.52 -4.03 0.78
C ASN A 552 15.40 -2.73 1.59
N TYR A 553 15.68 -2.83 2.88
CA TYR A 553 15.49 -1.79 3.86
C TYR A 553 16.69 -1.74 4.79
N LEU A 554 16.98 -0.58 5.34
CA LEU A 554 18.04 -0.35 6.30
C LEU A 554 17.47 0.32 7.53
N LEU A 555 17.75 -0.26 8.70
CA LEU A 555 17.57 0.38 10.00
C LEU A 555 18.96 0.78 10.49
N MET A 556 19.16 2.04 10.87
CA MET A 556 20.43 2.52 11.39
C MET A 556 20.24 3.50 12.54
N ARG A 557 21.12 3.46 13.53
CA ARG A 557 21.07 4.26 14.76
C ARG A 557 22.45 4.79 15.13
N THR A 558 22.47 5.95 15.75
CA THR A 558 23.66 6.52 16.36
C THR A 558 23.26 7.32 17.60
N THR A 559 24.20 7.54 18.50
CA THR A 559 24.02 8.37 19.69
C THR A 559 25.00 9.53 19.67
N PHE A 560 24.56 10.68 20.17
CA PHE A 560 25.40 11.87 20.30
C PHE A 560 25.05 12.61 21.57
N ASP A 561 26.04 13.23 22.20
CA ASP A 561 25.84 14.00 23.41
C ASP A 561 25.65 15.48 23.07
N MET A 562 24.71 16.11 23.76
CA MET A 562 24.40 17.54 23.65
C MET A 562 24.68 18.19 25.00
N GLU A 563 25.76 18.96 25.08
CA GLU A 563 26.07 19.74 26.28
C GLU A 563 25.10 20.91 26.42
N ASN A 564 24.89 21.69 25.34
CA ASN A 564 24.02 22.87 25.31
C ASN A 564 23.08 22.85 24.09
N LEU A 565 21.87 23.40 24.28
CA LEU A 565 20.85 23.61 23.22
C LEU A 565 20.89 25.04 22.64
N ASP A 566 21.99 25.77 22.85
CA ASP A 566 22.18 27.19 22.52
C ASP A 566 22.43 27.42 21.01
N TYR A 567 21.58 26.85 20.17
CA TYR A 567 21.58 27.06 18.73
C TYR A 567 20.36 27.88 18.33
N GLU A 568 20.54 28.81 17.41
CA GLU A 568 19.45 29.63 16.87
C GLU A 568 18.53 28.84 15.94
N ALA A 569 19.07 27.80 15.29
CA ALA A 569 18.32 26.93 14.41
C ALA A 569 18.98 25.55 14.27
N PHE A 570 18.17 24.55 13.93
CA PHE A 570 18.61 23.20 13.62
C PHE A 570 18.22 22.80 12.20
N ARG A 571 19.00 21.94 11.57
CA ARG A 571 18.64 21.30 10.30
C ARG A 571 19.18 19.88 10.21
N LEU A 572 18.45 19.03 9.50
CA LEU A 572 18.95 17.75 9.04
C LEU A 572 19.66 17.93 7.69
N ARG A 573 20.78 17.24 7.49
CA ARG A 573 21.46 17.13 6.20
C ARG A 573 21.38 15.68 5.76
N VAL A 574 20.47 15.41 4.82
CA VAL A 574 20.11 14.05 4.41
C VAL A 574 20.68 13.73 3.03
N LEU A 575 21.49 12.68 2.94
CA LEU A 575 21.92 12.05 1.70
C LEU A 575 21.07 10.81 1.47
N THR A 576 20.30 10.79 0.39
CA THR A 576 19.52 9.62 -0.01
C THR A 576 19.07 9.72 -1.46
N ARG A 577 18.76 8.58 -2.07
CA ARG A 577 18.04 8.45 -3.35
C ARG A 577 16.56 8.16 -3.17
N TYR A 578 16.20 7.46 -2.11
CA TYR A 578 14.84 6.95 -1.90
C TYR A 578 14.24 7.49 -0.61
N GLY A 579 13.06 6.99 -0.29
CA GLY A 579 12.37 7.48 0.88
C GLY A 579 13.02 7.00 2.17
N HIS A 580 12.69 7.71 3.24
CA HIS A 580 13.29 7.50 4.55
C HIS A 580 12.40 8.09 5.63
N MET A 581 12.60 7.57 6.83
CA MET A 581 12.11 8.10 8.10
C MET A 581 13.29 8.38 9.02
N ILE A 582 13.22 9.49 9.75
CA ILE A 582 14.25 9.91 10.69
C ILE A 582 13.57 10.18 12.02
N TYR A 583 14.07 9.50 13.05
CA TYR A 583 13.59 9.56 14.42
C TYR A 583 14.66 10.21 15.30
N LEU A 584 14.22 11.04 16.23
CA LEU A 584 15.06 11.63 17.27
C LEU A 584 14.46 11.25 18.63
N ASN A 585 15.27 10.60 19.47
CA ASN A 585 14.88 10.12 20.79
C ASN A 585 13.58 9.29 20.80
N GLY A 586 13.37 8.49 19.75
CA GLY A 586 12.17 7.67 19.61
C GLY A 586 10.99 8.36 18.90
N HIS A 587 11.07 9.67 18.63
CA HIS A 587 10.02 10.44 17.97
C HIS A 587 10.34 10.62 16.49
N LEU A 588 9.40 10.26 15.61
CA LEU A 588 9.57 10.49 14.17
C LEU A 588 9.55 11.99 13.88
N ILE A 589 10.71 12.56 13.54
CA ILE A 589 10.83 13.99 13.24
C ILE A 589 10.67 14.27 11.76
N ARG A 590 11.02 13.33 10.87
CA ARG A 590 10.87 13.52 9.43
C ARG A 590 10.53 12.22 8.73
N SER A 591 9.56 12.28 7.82
CA SER A 591 9.32 11.23 6.84
C SER A 591 9.34 11.82 5.44
N PHE A 592 9.92 11.07 4.50
CA PHE A 592 9.90 11.40 3.08
C PHE A 592 9.66 10.12 2.30
N PRO A 593 8.45 9.89 1.78
CA PRO A 593 8.14 8.63 1.14
C PRO A 593 8.62 8.51 -0.31
N TRP A 594 9.12 9.59 -0.91
CA TRP A 594 9.29 9.69 -2.35
C TRP A 594 10.73 9.39 -2.83
N TYR A 595 10.91 9.25 -4.15
CA TYR A 595 12.23 9.27 -4.78
C TYR A 595 12.78 10.69 -4.82
N THR A 596 14.05 10.88 -4.41
CA THR A 596 14.68 12.21 -4.30
C THR A 596 15.56 12.57 -5.50
N GLY A 597 15.83 11.63 -6.42
CA GLY A 597 16.81 11.81 -7.50
C GLY A 597 18.20 11.26 -7.13
N PRO A 598 19.29 11.80 -7.72
CA PRO A 598 20.66 11.40 -7.40
C PRO A 598 21.01 11.56 -5.91
N GLY A 599 21.95 10.74 -5.43
CA GLY A 599 22.44 10.72 -4.07
C GLY A 599 23.26 11.97 -3.74
N LYS A 600 22.60 13.02 -3.25
CA LYS A 600 23.26 14.23 -2.73
C LYS A 600 22.69 14.65 -1.38
N TYR A 601 23.53 15.26 -0.54
CA TYR A 601 23.07 15.87 0.70
C TYR A 601 22.11 17.02 0.39
N ARG A 602 20.99 17.03 1.09
CA ARG A 602 19.97 18.09 1.01
C ARG A 602 19.72 18.61 2.43
N PRO A 603 19.96 19.90 2.70
CA PRO A 603 19.61 20.48 3.99
C PRO A 603 18.09 20.57 4.13
N LYS A 604 17.60 20.30 5.33
CA LYS A 604 16.20 20.25 5.72
C LYS A 604 16.05 20.92 7.08
N PRO A 605 15.62 22.19 7.13
CA PRO A 605 15.36 22.90 8.37
C PRO A 605 14.46 22.09 9.29
N MET A 606 14.71 22.18 10.60
CA MET A 606 13.84 21.62 11.63
C MET A 606 12.94 22.72 12.20
N ASN A 607 11.66 22.41 12.41
CA ASN A 607 10.72 23.30 13.09
C ASN A 607 10.64 22.95 14.60
N GLU A 608 9.89 23.75 15.36
CA GLU A 608 9.73 23.57 16.81
C GLU A 608 9.25 22.15 17.17
N ASP A 609 8.24 21.62 16.47
CA ASP A 609 7.73 20.25 16.68
C ASP A 609 8.80 19.15 16.51
N GLN A 610 9.91 19.44 15.85
CA GLN A 610 11.02 18.51 15.64
C GLN A 610 12.15 18.75 16.64
N THR A 611 12.42 20.01 16.99
CA THR A 611 13.52 20.37 17.91
C THR A 611 13.17 20.14 19.38
N ILE A 612 11.88 20.12 19.76
CA ILE A 612 11.43 19.82 21.13
C ILE A 612 11.91 18.47 21.67
N TYR A 613 12.26 17.54 20.78
CA TYR A 613 12.74 16.21 21.18
C TYR A 613 14.23 16.17 21.47
N LEU A 614 14.98 17.23 21.19
CA LEU A 614 16.37 17.35 21.62
C LEU A 614 16.42 17.55 23.13
N LYS A 615 17.38 16.90 23.79
CA LYS A 615 17.61 17.05 25.24
C LYS A 615 19.07 17.25 25.54
N HIS A 616 19.37 17.81 26.71
CA HIS A 616 20.71 17.77 27.29
C HIS A 616 21.14 16.31 27.55
N GLY A 617 22.43 16.03 27.35
CA GLY A 617 23.00 14.68 27.46
C GLY A 617 22.82 13.85 26.19
N THR A 618 22.73 12.52 26.36
CA THR A 618 22.74 11.59 25.22
C THR A 618 21.42 11.57 24.47
N ASN A 619 21.50 11.84 23.17
CA ASN A 619 20.42 11.76 22.21
C ASN A 619 20.62 10.57 21.28
N THR A 620 19.53 9.98 20.78
CA THR A 620 19.53 8.91 19.78
C THR A 620 18.95 9.44 18.48
N LEU A 621 19.71 9.32 17.38
CA LEU A 621 19.21 9.52 16.02
C LEU A 621 19.06 8.16 15.33
N ALA A 622 17.89 7.90 14.78
CA ALA A 622 17.60 6.64 14.10
C ALA A 622 17.00 6.91 12.72
N VAL A 623 17.37 6.10 11.73
CA VAL A 623 16.98 6.27 10.34
C VAL A 623 16.51 4.93 9.77
N TYR A 624 15.36 4.97 9.10
CA TYR A 624 14.82 3.86 8.36
C TYR A 624 14.75 4.27 6.89
N ALA A 625 15.47 3.57 6.02
CA ALA A 625 15.56 3.89 4.60
C ALA A 625 15.26 2.66 3.74
N ASN A 626 14.80 2.88 2.51
CA ASN A 626 14.60 1.81 1.53
C ASN A 626 15.64 1.86 0.40
N SER A 627 15.88 0.71 -0.20
CA SER A 627 16.47 0.57 -1.53
C SER A 627 15.39 0.22 -2.55
N VAL A 628 15.74 0.21 -3.83
CA VAL A 628 14.83 -0.22 -4.90
C VAL A 628 15.49 -1.33 -5.70
N GLY A 629 14.76 -2.43 -5.87
CA GLY A 629 14.90 -3.38 -6.98
C GLY A 629 13.50 -3.64 -7.56
N GLU A 630 13.36 -3.80 -8.89
CA GLU A 630 12.05 -4.10 -9.49
C GLU A 630 11.61 -5.54 -9.18
N LYS A 631 12.56 -6.39 -8.77
CA LYS A 631 12.35 -7.73 -8.22
C LYS A 631 13.16 -7.91 -6.93
N PRO A 632 12.72 -8.77 -6.00
CA PRO A 632 13.54 -9.17 -4.85
C PRO A 632 14.95 -9.67 -5.24
N SER A 633 15.12 -10.18 -6.46
CA SER A 633 16.38 -10.71 -7.00
C SER A 633 17.26 -9.71 -7.76
N GLU A 634 16.85 -8.46 -7.96
CA GLU A 634 17.60 -7.49 -8.76
C GLU A 634 18.53 -6.60 -7.91
N LYS A 635 19.66 -6.18 -8.50
CA LYS A 635 20.71 -5.37 -7.86
C LYS A 635 20.17 -4.02 -7.38
N ARG A 636 20.54 -3.62 -6.16
CA ARG A 636 19.80 -2.66 -5.32
C ARG A 636 20.59 -1.39 -5.05
N ASP A 637 20.55 -0.44 -5.98
CA ASP A 637 21.12 0.88 -5.72
C ASP A 637 20.55 1.45 -4.42
N ALA A 638 21.41 1.87 -3.50
CA ALA A 638 21.00 2.41 -2.21
C ALA A 638 22.12 3.27 -1.63
N ILE A 639 21.76 4.42 -1.08
CA ILE A 639 22.67 5.20 -0.25
C ILE A 639 21.86 6.00 0.76
N ILE A 640 22.33 6.04 2.01
CA ILE A 640 21.76 6.84 3.07
C ILE A 640 22.85 7.39 3.99
N ASP A 641 22.72 8.65 4.35
CA ASP A 641 23.42 9.26 5.48
C ASP A 641 22.59 10.41 6.02
N VAL A 642 22.67 10.64 7.33
CA VAL A 642 21.94 11.74 7.99
C VAL A 642 22.88 12.41 8.97
N ASP A 643 22.92 13.74 8.90
CA ASP A 643 23.63 14.55 9.87
C ASP A 643 22.65 15.57 10.48
N LEU A 644 22.87 15.92 11.74
CA LEU A 644 22.13 16.96 12.46
C LEU A 644 23.09 18.14 12.67
N GLU A 645 22.72 19.29 12.14
CA GLU A 645 23.53 20.50 12.18
C GLU A 645 22.83 21.58 12.99
N GLY A 646 23.60 22.28 13.82
CA GLY A 646 23.16 23.46 14.57
C GLY A 646 23.74 24.73 13.95
N PHE A 647 22.98 25.82 14.05
CA PHE A 647 23.40 27.15 13.61
C PHE A 647 23.70 28.05 14.81
N LYS A 648 24.88 28.67 14.79
CA LYS A 648 25.23 29.81 15.65
C LYS A 648 25.67 30.96 14.76
N HIS A 649 25.20 32.18 14.99
CA HIS A 649 25.84 33.34 14.37
C HIS A 649 27.30 33.37 14.83
N ALA A 650 28.23 33.54 13.89
CA ALA A 650 29.58 33.92 14.29
C ALA A 650 29.46 35.31 14.89
N ASP A 651 29.84 35.48 16.16
CA ASP A 651 30.17 36.79 16.70
C ASP A 651 31.13 37.44 15.70
N LYS A 652 30.70 38.55 15.09
CA LYS A 652 31.52 39.29 14.13
C LYS A 652 32.74 39.90 14.78
#